data_AF-B0RZT7-F1
#
_entry.id   AF-B0RZT7-F1
#
_cell.length_a   1.000
_cell.length_b   1.000
_cell.length_c   1.000
_cell.angle_alpha   90.00
_cell.angle_beta   90.00
_cell.angle_gamma   90.00
#
_symmetry.space_group_name_H-M   'P 1'
#
loop_
_entity.id
_entity.type
_entity.pdbx_description
1 polymer ?
#
loop_
_entity_poly.entity_id
_entity_poly.type
_entity_poly.pdbx_seq_one_letter_code
_entity_poly.pdbx_strand_id
1 'polypeptide(L)'
;MNKKILAGVLLTSLLIGTNSFAANETKKIDTLEDFGLKLDSKLDKTNLADEIKLENGVTLKFDKDGKLIGINALSSTEKLLSGKSDEKFEDYKNKTLDMLKKEGYIPKEYKLVDKQDILDNGYKVVFEKENSYNIKNPYNIITVSFDKKTNELKTFNKIEKFEVTKAPTAKLADAKKVAIEKLKSIKDFDETKIKSETSVINIDNLPTKFTKNKGLVVAYVFEYEDTKVYVDANTKELLGADKLKTNENTQSTKPYVVSRIYGKDRIDTSIQIAKSYIKTSEFAILANQNNFPDSLSATVLSKKFNAPILLTDANTADKGLIQEIKRLQTKYFVKIGGEKSISNEVAKQLLPEKSKVRSFKGADRYATNAEIIKEFKDADTCIIASGENFADSLSIGAYATKNGYPIVLVQKNKINDVTKQALKDSKIKKCYIVGGENSISKSLEKELPQVIERIAGNDRYETSLKIADKFYKDAEGAYLASGEVFADSLAINPIAAKFDVPLILTPKDKLPQKTLEYLEKSKIIQVAIIGGEKTVSKQIQQELAKNNQEVATTVTFTYTKDGKKVTRELTNAEANELAKLMNEHDKYVKDQRLKSIFNNYFTLVGANGRTKVAVSVNIEKDEVVIDDAINEKGATLNKDNELAKQYIKFIKNLKQN
;
A
#
# COMPACT_ATOMS: atom_id res chain seq x y z
N MET A 1 -38.64 -14.83 -34.96
CA MET A 1 -38.22 -15.05 -33.55
C MET A 1 -37.22 -16.20 -33.54
N ASN A 2 -35.96 -15.97 -33.17
CA ASN A 2 -34.96 -17.04 -33.19
C ASN A 2 -35.31 -18.06 -32.09
N LYS A 3 -35.52 -19.34 -32.43
CA LYS A 3 -35.83 -20.43 -31.48
C LYS A 3 -34.82 -20.50 -30.30
N LYS A 4 -33.64 -19.89 -30.48
CA LYS A 4 -32.59 -19.70 -29.46
C LYS A 4 -32.99 -18.77 -28.29
N ILE A 5 -33.87 -17.79 -28.51
CA ILE A 5 -34.35 -16.86 -27.46
C ILE A 5 -35.25 -17.59 -26.47
N LEU A 6 -36.15 -18.44 -26.98
CA LEU A 6 -37.09 -19.20 -26.15
C LEU A 6 -36.36 -20.24 -25.27
N ALA A 7 -35.29 -20.85 -25.79
CA ALA A 7 -34.49 -21.84 -25.07
C ALA A 7 -33.64 -21.24 -23.93
N GLY A 8 -33.06 -20.04 -24.10
CA GLY A 8 -32.30 -19.37 -23.02
C GLY A 8 -33.17 -18.83 -21.89
N VAL A 9 -34.42 -18.45 -22.21
CA VAL A 9 -35.39 -17.83 -21.28
C VAL A 9 -36.15 -18.88 -20.45
N LEU A 10 -36.47 -20.04 -21.02
CA LEU A 10 -37.02 -21.17 -20.25
C LEU A 10 -36.00 -21.77 -19.26
N LEU A 11 -34.72 -21.67 -19.59
CA LEU A 11 -33.65 -22.23 -18.77
C LEU A 11 -33.42 -21.46 -17.46
N THR A 12 -33.46 -20.13 -17.53
CA THR A 12 -33.30 -19.26 -16.36
C THR A 12 -34.45 -19.41 -15.37
N SER A 13 -35.65 -19.73 -15.85
CA SER A 13 -36.81 -20.01 -14.99
C SER A 13 -36.80 -21.43 -14.39
N LEU A 14 -36.30 -22.44 -15.11
CA LEU A 14 -36.15 -23.80 -14.57
C LEU A 14 -35.00 -23.95 -13.55
N LEU A 15 -33.86 -23.30 -13.79
CA LEU A 15 -32.64 -23.50 -13.02
C LEU A 15 -32.62 -22.77 -11.67
N ILE A 16 -33.41 -21.69 -11.53
CA ILE A 16 -33.54 -20.94 -10.27
C ILE A 16 -34.50 -21.64 -9.29
N GLY A 17 -35.34 -22.57 -9.79
CA GLY A 17 -36.29 -23.33 -8.97
C GLY A 17 -35.73 -24.62 -8.36
N THR A 18 -34.59 -25.13 -8.83
CA THR A 18 -33.98 -26.38 -8.34
C THR A 18 -32.78 -26.08 -7.46
N ASN A 19 -32.88 -26.37 -6.16
CA ASN A 19 -31.98 -25.84 -5.15
C ASN A 19 -30.59 -26.52 -5.05
N SER A 20 -30.18 -27.35 -6.01
CA SER A 20 -28.88 -28.04 -5.91
C SER A 20 -28.45 -28.65 -7.25
N PHE A 21 -27.37 -28.13 -7.82
CA PHE A 21 -26.52 -28.88 -8.74
C PHE A 21 -25.50 -29.68 -7.91
N ALA A 22 -25.21 -30.93 -8.30
CA ALA A 22 -24.37 -31.82 -7.51
C ALA A 22 -22.93 -31.28 -7.34
N ALA A 23 -22.29 -31.57 -6.20
CA ALA A 23 -20.93 -31.12 -5.87
C ALA A 23 -19.82 -31.72 -6.76
N ASN A 24 -20.13 -32.70 -7.62
CA ASN A 24 -19.18 -33.34 -8.54
C ASN A 24 -19.49 -32.94 -10.00
N GLU A 25 -18.46 -32.51 -10.74
CA GLU A 25 -18.50 -32.02 -12.12
C GLU A 25 -19.19 -32.96 -13.12
N THR A 26 -18.98 -34.28 -13.02
CA THR A 26 -19.60 -35.24 -13.96
C THR A 26 -21.12 -35.25 -13.82
N LYS A 27 -21.63 -35.35 -12.59
CA LYS A 27 -23.08 -35.29 -12.33
C LYS A 27 -23.67 -33.93 -12.70
N LYS A 28 -22.91 -32.85 -12.57
CA LYS A 28 -23.33 -31.50 -12.96
C LYS A 28 -23.49 -31.40 -14.48
N ILE A 29 -22.56 -31.96 -15.26
CA ILE A 29 -22.66 -32.07 -16.73
C ILE A 29 -23.86 -32.94 -17.13
N ASP A 30 -23.98 -34.14 -16.56
CA ASP A 30 -25.05 -35.08 -16.89
C ASP A 30 -26.43 -34.46 -16.63
N THR A 31 -26.58 -33.78 -15.48
CA THR A 31 -27.81 -33.08 -15.13
C THR A 31 -28.14 -31.98 -16.15
N LEU A 32 -27.15 -31.22 -16.63
CA LEU A 32 -27.37 -30.17 -17.64
C LEU A 32 -27.75 -30.77 -19.01
N GLU A 33 -27.09 -31.85 -19.43
CA GLU A 33 -27.40 -32.57 -20.67
C GLU A 33 -28.79 -33.24 -20.60
N ASP A 34 -29.18 -33.78 -19.44
CA ASP A 34 -30.53 -34.34 -19.16
C ASP A 34 -31.64 -33.28 -19.22
N PHE A 35 -31.32 -32.03 -18.85
CA PHE A 35 -32.20 -30.87 -19.08
C PHE A 35 -32.24 -30.42 -20.55
N GLY A 36 -31.60 -31.15 -21.47
CA GLY A 36 -31.58 -30.90 -22.90
C GLY A 36 -30.61 -29.80 -23.33
N LEU A 37 -29.63 -29.45 -22.47
CA LEU A 37 -28.67 -28.40 -22.77
C LEU A 37 -27.44 -28.93 -23.48
N LYS A 38 -27.06 -28.25 -24.57
CA LYS A 38 -25.84 -28.55 -25.29
C LYS A 38 -24.68 -27.74 -24.75
N LEU A 39 -23.67 -28.43 -24.24
CA LEU A 39 -22.43 -27.84 -23.75
C LEU A 39 -21.52 -27.41 -24.91
N ASP A 40 -20.76 -26.33 -24.74
CA ASP A 40 -19.79 -25.88 -25.75
C ASP A 40 -18.85 -27.04 -26.11
N SER A 41 -18.73 -27.35 -27.41
CA SER A 41 -17.89 -28.45 -27.91
C SER A 41 -16.40 -28.28 -27.57
N LYS A 42 -15.98 -27.07 -27.19
CA LYS A 42 -14.60 -26.76 -26.75
C LYS A 42 -14.45 -26.74 -25.22
N LEU A 43 -15.49 -27.10 -24.48
CA LEU A 43 -15.47 -27.13 -23.02
C LEU A 43 -14.50 -28.21 -22.52
N ASP A 44 -13.55 -27.81 -21.69
CA ASP A 44 -12.66 -28.75 -20.99
C ASP A 44 -13.42 -29.42 -19.85
N LYS A 45 -13.88 -30.66 -20.09
CA LYS A 45 -14.66 -31.45 -19.13
C LYS A 45 -13.84 -31.97 -17.93
N THR A 46 -12.54 -31.66 -17.85
CA THR A 46 -11.65 -32.12 -16.77
C THR A 46 -11.24 -31.01 -15.78
N ASN A 47 -11.66 -29.77 -16.03
CA ASN A 47 -11.30 -28.60 -15.21
C ASN A 47 -12.40 -27.52 -15.23
N LEU A 48 -13.58 -27.81 -14.68
CA LEU A 48 -14.72 -26.88 -14.63
C LEU A 48 -14.70 -26.05 -13.35
N ALA A 49 -13.67 -25.20 -13.22
CA ALA A 49 -13.42 -24.37 -12.05
C ALA A 49 -14.43 -23.21 -11.90
N ASP A 50 -15.68 -23.52 -11.54
CA ASP A 50 -16.76 -22.59 -11.16
C ASP A 50 -17.62 -22.04 -12.32
N GLU A 51 -17.33 -22.36 -13.59
CA GLU A 51 -18.14 -21.91 -14.74
C GLU A 51 -18.33 -22.99 -15.84
N ILE A 52 -19.54 -23.10 -16.40
CA ILE A 52 -19.88 -23.99 -17.53
C ILE A 52 -20.47 -23.16 -18.67
N LYS A 53 -19.89 -23.28 -19.86
CA LYS A 53 -20.37 -22.58 -21.06
C LYS A 53 -21.19 -23.51 -21.96
N LEU A 54 -22.35 -23.02 -22.39
CA LEU A 54 -23.25 -23.71 -23.32
C LEU A 54 -22.93 -23.31 -24.77
N GLU A 55 -23.27 -24.16 -25.75
CA GLU A 55 -23.06 -23.86 -27.19
C GLU A 55 -23.71 -22.54 -27.64
N ASN A 56 -24.79 -22.14 -26.98
CA ASN A 56 -25.52 -20.91 -27.27
C ASN A 56 -24.85 -19.65 -26.69
N GLY A 57 -23.69 -19.78 -26.05
CA GLY A 57 -22.87 -18.71 -25.50
C GLY A 57 -23.12 -18.43 -24.02
N VAL A 58 -24.25 -18.85 -23.45
CA VAL A 58 -24.59 -18.63 -22.04
C VAL A 58 -23.56 -19.29 -21.13
N THR A 59 -23.11 -18.56 -20.12
CA THR A 59 -22.17 -19.07 -19.11
C THR A 59 -22.89 -19.21 -17.76
N LEU A 60 -22.87 -20.40 -17.20
CA LEU A 60 -23.43 -20.76 -15.90
C LEU A 60 -22.30 -20.74 -14.86
N LYS A 61 -22.47 -20.02 -13.76
CA LYS A 61 -21.50 -19.90 -12.67
C LYS A 61 -21.99 -20.62 -11.43
N PHE A 62 -21.11 -21.39 -10.81
CA PHE A 62 -21.40 -22.19 -9.63
C PHE A 62 -20.50 -21.78 -8.47
N ASP A 63 -20.99 -21.91 -7.24
CA ASP A 63 -20.12 -21.83 -6.07
C ASP A 63 -19.36 -23.15 -5.87
N LYS A 64 -18.41 -23.09 -4.94
CA LYS A 64 -17.60 -24.22 -4.46
C LYS A 64 -18.42 -25.42 -3.96
N ASP A 65 -19.69 -25.22 -3.59
CA ASP A 65 -20.57 -26.27 -3.09
C ASP A 65 -21.44 -26.87 -4.22
N GLY A 66 -21.21 -26.42 -5.46
CA GLY A 66 -21.85 -26.92 -6.67
C GLY A 66 -23.14 -26.18 -7.04
N LYS A 67 -23.58 -25.19 -6.25
CA LYS A 67 -24.84 -24.48 -6.47
C LYS A 67 -24.69 -23.42 -7.55
N LEU A 68 -25.70 -23.28 -8.41
CA LEU A 68 -25.71 -22.22 -9.42
C LEU A 68 -25.87 -20.86 -8.75
N ILE A 69 -24.84 -20.02 -8.82
CA ILE A 69 -24.78 -18.69 -8.18
C ILE A 69 -24.87 -17.54 -9.18
N GLY A 70 -24.74 -17.81 -10.47
CA GLY A 70 -24.86 -16.78 -11.49
C GLY A 70 -25.11 -17.35 -12.87
N ILE A 71 -25.89 -16.65 -13.69
CA ILE A 71 -26.04 -16.95 -15.10
C ILE A 71 -25.59 -15.71 -15.85
N ASN A 72 -24.41 -15.77 -16.48
CA ASN A 72 -23.94 -14.70 -17.33
C ASN A 72 -24.44 -14.93 -18.76
N ALA A 73 -25.58 -14.33 -19.07
CA ALA A 73 -26.17 -14.35 -20.41
C ALA A 73 -25.57 -13.29 -21.36
N LEU A 74 -24.66 -12.42 -20.88
CA LEU A 74 -24.21 -11.24 -21.63
C LEU A 74 -23.46 -11.54 -22.94
N SER A 75 -22.82 -12.70 -23.11
CA SER A 75 -22.22 -13.06 -24.40
C SER A 75 -23.25 -13.34 -25.50
N SER A 76 -24.53 -13.54 -25.13
CA SER A 76 -25.61 -13.86 -26.08
C SER A 76 -26.55 -12.68 -26.34
N THR A 77 -26.68 -11.70 -25.43
CA THR A 77 -27.45 -10.47 -25.68
C THR A 77 -26.65 -9.38 -26.40
N GLU A 78 -25.31 -9.33 -26.26
CA GLU A 78 -24.45 -8.42 -27.03
C GLU A 78 -24.58 -8.63 -28.55
N LYS A 79 -24.99 -9.82 -29.01
CA LYS A 79 -25.23 -10.13 -30.43
C LYS A 79 -26.69 -10.08 -30.88
N LEU A 80 -27.64 -9.90 -29.97
CA LEU A 80 -29.08 -9.99 -30.29
C LEU A 80 -29.76 -8.63 -30.49
N LEU A 81 -29.12 -7.52 -30.09
CA LEU A 81 -29.61 -6.15 -30.31
C LEU A 81 -28.54 -5.19 -30.85
N SER A 82 -27.34 -5.69 -31.18
CA SER A 82 -26.29 -4.90 -31.83
C SER A 82 -26.67 -4.62 -33.27
N GLY A 83 -27.17 -3.42 -33.51
CA GLY A 83 -27.38 -2.84 -34.83
C GLY A 83 -27.66 -1.37 -34.64
N LYS A 84 -26.86 -0.51 -35.27
CA LYS A 84 -27.17 0.93 -35.32
C LYS A 84 -28.58 1.08 -35.88
N SER A 85 -29.44 1.77 -35.15
CA SER A 85 -30.76 2.15 -35.65
C SER A 85 -30.67 3.58 -36.20
N ASP A 86 -31.23 3.82 -37.38
CA ASP A 86 -31.42 5.17 -37.92
C ASP A 86 -32.67 5.85 -37.35
N GLU A 87 -33.43 5.16 -36.48
CA GLU A 87 -34.58 5.73 -35.77
C GLU A 87 -34.15 6.87 -34.83
N LYS A 88 -35.07 7.79 -34.51
CA LYS A 88 -34.80 8.77 -33.45
C LYS A 88 -34.59 8.03 -32.13
N PHE A 89 -33.60 8.48 -31.35
CA PHE A 89 -33.24 7.83 -30.09
C PHE A 89 -34.43 7.57 -29.15
N GLU A 90 -35.36 8.52 -29.07
CA GLU A 90 -36.53 8.40 -28.20
C GLU A 90 -37.48 7.27 -28.62
N ASP A 91 -37.65 7.08 -29.93
CA ASP A 91 -38.50 6.02 -30.50
C ASP A 91 -37.85 4.65 -30.28
N TYR A 92 -36.55 4.54 -30.54
CA TYR A 92 -35.77 3.32 -30.30
C TYR A 92 -35.79 2.93 -28.81
N LYS A 93 -35.56 3.90 -27.92
CA LYS A 93 -35.59 3.69 -26.47
C LYS A 93 -36.95 3.18 -26.01
N ASN A 94 -38.05 3.86 -26.39
CA ASN A 94 -39.39 3.49 -25.95
C ASN A 94 -39.79 2.11 -26.47
N LYS A 95 -39.55 1.82 -27.74
CA LYS A 95 -39.77 0.50 -28.36
C LYS A 95 -38.98 -0.61 -27.65
N THR A 96 -37.73 -0.33 -27.30
CA THR A 96 -36.88 -1.29 -26.57
C THR A 96 -37.40 -1.53 -25.15
N LEU A 97 -37.80 -0.48 -24.43
CA LEU A 97 -38.38 -0.62 -23.09
C LEU A 97 -39.71 -1.38 -23.09
N ASP A 98 -40.57 -1.13 -24.09
CA ASP A 98 -41.85 -1.82 -24.22
C ASP A 98 -41.67 -3.30 -24.55
N MET A 99 -40.69 -3.62 -25.40
CA MET A 99 -40.27 -5.00 -25.63
C MET A 99 -39.78 -5.64 -24.32
N LEU A 100 -38.88 -4.98 -23.58
CA LEU A 100 -38.35 -5.52 -22.31
C LEU A 100 -39.46 -5.78 -21.28
N LYS A 101 -40.49 -4.93 -21.22
CA LYS A 101 -41.68 -5.15 -20.38
C LYS A 101 -42.56 -6.30 -20.89
N LYS A 102 -42.86 -6.32 -22.19
CA LYS A 102 -43.73 -7.33 -22.83
C LYS A 102 -43.15 -8.74 -22.67
N GLU A 103 -41.83 -8.86 -22.81
CA GLU A 103 -41.11 -10.13 -22.70
C GLU A 103 -40.75 -10.47 -21.24
N GLY A 104 -41.20 -9.68 -20.25
CA GLY A 104 -41.05 -9.99 -18.83
C GLY A 104 -39.66 -9.71 -18.22
N TYR A 105 -38.74 -9.08 -18.96
CA TYR A 105 -37.44 -8.67 -18.44
C TYR A 105 -37.56 -7.55 -17.40
N ILE A 106 -38.50 -6.63 -17.61
CA ILE A 106 -38.95 -5.66 -16.61
C ILE A 106 -40.33 -6.14 -16.12
N PRO A 107 -40.40 -6.87 -14.99
CA PRO A 107 -41.67 -7.36 -14.48
C PRO A 107 -42.63 -6.22 -14.13
N LYS A 108 -43.94 -6.49 -14.18
CA LYS A 108 -44.99 -5.46 -14.00
C LYS A 108 -44.91 -4.77 -12.63
N GLU A 109 -44.37 -5.46 -11.63
CA GLU A 109 -44.17 -4.94 -10.28
C GLU A 109 -42.99 -3.96 -10.15
N TYR A 110 -42.14 -3.83 -11.17
CA TYR A 110 -41.06 -2.83 -11.20
C TYR A 110 -41.55 -1.56 -11.90
N LYS A 111 -41.58 -0.46 -11.16
CA LYS A 111 -42.02 0.84 -11.65
C LYS A 111 -40.84 1.69 -12.06
N LEU A 112 -41.03 2.55 -13.05
CA LEU A 112 -40.01 3.51 -13.48
C LEU A 112 -39.75 4.54 -12.36
N VAL A 113 -38.49 4.72 -11.97
CA VAL A 113 -38.10 5.66 -10.90
C VAL A 113 -37.05 6.68 -11.31
N ASP A 114 -36.25 6.43 -12.35
CA ASP A 114 -35.23 7.37 -12.82
C ASP A 114 -35.04 7.29 -14.35
N LYS A 115 -34.73 8.43 -14.95
CA LYS A 115 -34.37 8.62 -16.37
C LYS A 115 -33.40 9.79 -16.46
N GLN A 116 -32.18 9.55 -16.90
CA GLN A 116 -31.21 10.64 -17.05
C GLN A 116 -30.12 10.32 -18.07
N ASP A 117 -29.58 11.39 -18.66
CA ASP A 117 -28.31 11.33 -19.38
C ASP A 117 -27.18 10.93 -18.42
N ILE A 118 -26.21 10.19 -18.96
CA ILE A 118 -24.95 9.85 -18.30
C ILE A 118 -23.80 10.22 -19.25
N LEU A 119 -22.56 10.16 -18.77
CA LEU A 119 -21.38 10.59 -19.53
C LEU A 119 -21.26 9.86 -20.89
N ASP A 120 -20.56 10.48 -21.83
CA ASP A 120 -20.18 9.90 -23.13
C ASP A 120 -21.34 9.43 -24.02
N ASN A 121 -22.42 10.23 -24.09
CA ASN A 121 -23.65 9.96 -24.86
C ASN A 121 -24.50 8.81 -24.31
N GLY A 122 -24.24 8.33 -23.10
CA GLY A 122 -25.08 7.32 -22.48
C GLY A 122 -26.40 7.91 -21.96
N TYR A 123 -27.42 7.05 -21.87
CA TYR A 123 -28.70 7.38 -21.23
C TYR A 123 -29.18 6.18 -20.45
N LYS A 124 -29.62 6.37 -19.19
CA LYS A 124 -30.12 5.26 -18.37
C LYS A 124 -31.59 5.44 -17.99
N VAL A 125 -32.25 4.31 -17.77
CA VAL A 125 -33.63 4.18 -17.30
C VAL A 125 -33.64 3.16 -16.18
N VAL A 126 -34.12 3.54 -14.99
CA VAL A 126 -34.10 2.70 -13.80
C VAL A 126 -35.53 2.38 -13.37
N PHE A 127 -35.76 1.11 -13.08
CA PHE A 127 -37.01 0.59 -12.52
C PHE A 127 -36.74 -0.02 -11.15
N GLU A 128 -37.63 0.22 -10.18
CA GLU A 128 -37.54 -0.31 -8.81
C GLU A 128 -38.85 -1.00 -8.45
N LYS A 129 -38.75 -2.11 -7.71
CA LYS A 129 -39.92 -2.78 -7.13
C LYS A 129 -40.17 -2.21 -5.73
N GLU A 130 -41.29 -1.52 -5.57
CA GLU A 130 -41.75 -1.01 -4.28
C GLU A 130 -41.96 -2.17 -3.28
N ASN A 131 -41.77 -1.87 -1.99
CA ASN A 131 -42.15 -2.76 -0.89
C ASN A 131 -43.18 -2.07 0.01
N SER A 132 -43.94 -2.87 0.75
CA SER A 132 -45.01 -2.43 1.64
C SER A 132 -44.56 -1.54 2.80
N TYR A 133 -43.24 -1.36 2.99
CA TYR A 133 -42.65 -0.58 4.07
C TYR A 133 -42.03 0.73 3.60
N ASN A 134 -42.13 1.06 2.30
CA ASN A 134 -41.57 2.28 1.70
C ASN A 134 -40.06 2.44 1.97
N ILE A 135 -39.32 1.34 2.00
CA ILE A 135 -37.86 1.32 2.21
C ILE A 135 -37.18 1.31 0.84
N LYS A 136 -36.24 2.23 0.59
CA LYS A 136 -35.45 2.22 -0.64
C LYS A 136 -34.58 0.97 -0.71
N ASN A 137 -34.57 0.28 -1.84
CA ASN A 137 -33.81 -0.96 -1.96
C ASN A 137 -32.97 -0.97 -3.24
N PRO A 138 -31.73 -0.46 -3.19
CA PRO A 138 -30.85 -0.40 -4.36
C PRO A 138 -30.44 -1.78 -4.89
N TYR A 139 -30.71 -2.86 -4.14
CA TYR A 139 -30.49 -4.23 -4.59
C TYR A 139 -31.69 -4.77 -5.39
N ASN A 140 -32.85 -4.12 -5.31
CA ASN A 140 -34.06 -4.52 -6.01
C ASN A 140 -34.42 -3.57 -7.17
N ILE A 141 -33.41 -3.23 -7.98
CA ILE A 141 -33.53 -2.33 -9.14
C ILE A 141 -33.16 -3.04 -10.46
N ILE A 142 -33.77 -2.55 -11.54
CA ILE A 142 -33.45 -2.89 -12.92
C ILE A 142 -32.97 -1.63 -13.61
N THR A 143 -31.75 -1.63 -14.14
CA THR A 143 -31.19 -0.50 -14.91
C THR A 143 -31.04 -0.90 -16.36
N VAL A 144 -31.55 -0.06 -17.25
CA VAL A 144 -31.46 -0.20 -18.72
C VAL A 144 -30.67 0.99 -19.25
N SER A 145 -29.53 0.76 -19.89
CA SER A 145 -28.67 1.84 -20.39
C SER A 145 -28.52 1.77 -21.91
N PHE A 146 -28.50 2.92 -22.54
CA PHE A 146 -28.47 3.12 -23.99
C PHE A 146 -27.32 4.03 -24.39
N ASP A 147 -26.88 3.93 -25.63
CA ASP A 147 -26.02 4.87 -26.33
C ASP A 147 -26.87 5.74 -27.27
N LYS A 148 -26.89 7.05 -27.01
CA LYS A 148 -27.67 8.01 -27.80
C LYS A 148 -27.11 8.25 -29.19
N LYS A 149 -25.81 8.01 -29.38
CA LYS A 149 -25.14 8.27 -30.66
C LYS A 149 -25.31 7.09 -31.61
N THR A 150 -25.24 5.87 -31.09
CA THR A 150 -25.37 4.66 -31.91
C THR A 150 -26.76 4.05 -31.89
N ASN A 151 -27.69 4.60 -31.09
CA ASN A 151 -29.02 4.05 -30.84
C ASN A 151 -28.95 2.57 -30.48
N GLU A 152 -28.17 2.27 -29.44
CA GLU A 152 -27.86 0.91 -29.04
C GLU A 152 -28.17 0.71 -27.55
N LEU A 153 -28.85 -0.39 -27.21
CA LEU A 153 -28.93 -0.83 -25.82
C LEU A 153 -27.54 -1.31 -25.37
N LYS A 154 -26.91 -0.57 -24.45
CA LYS A 154 -25.59 -0.91 -23.92
C LYS A 154 -25.66 -1.97 -22.83
N THR A 155 -26.55 -1.81 -21.86
CA THR A 155 -26.64 -2.72 -20.72
C THR A 155 -28.06 -2.89 -20.22
N PHE A 156 -28.35 -4.08 -19.68
CA PHE A 156 -29.54 -4.38 -18.91
C PHE A 156 -29.09 -5.11 -17.65
N ASN A 157 -29.15 -4.42 -16.51
CA ASN A 157 -28.67 -4.93 -15.23
C ASN A 157 -29.87 -5.15 -14.30
N LYS A 158 -30.03 -6.39 -13.83
CA LYS A 158 -30.93 -6.74 -12.73
C LYS A 158 -30.08 -7.14 -11.54
N ILE A 159 -30.20 -6.39 -10.45
CA ILE A 159 -29.50 -6.70 -9.20
C ILE A 159 -30.32 -7.72 -8.39
N GLU A 160 -29.64 -8.54 -7.58
CA GLU A 160 -30.19 -9.66 -6.80
C GLU A 160 -31.51 -9.34 -6.09
N LYS A 161 -32.47 -10.28 -6.08
CA LYS A 161 -33.75 -10.10 -5.37
C LYS A 161 -33.56 -10.17 -3.85
N PHE A 162 -33.19 -9.07 -3.22
CA PHE A 162 -33.27 -8.90 -1.77
C PHE A 162 -34.63 -8.31 -1.39
N GLU A 163 -35.43 -9.02 -0.60
CA GLU A 163 -36.76 -8.56 -0.20
C GLU A 163 -36.77 -8.03 1.24
N VAL A 164 -37.34 -6.83 1.42
CA VAL A 164 -37.62 -6.28 2.74
C VAL A 164 -38.92 -6.92 3.23
N THR A 165 -38.80 -7.89 4.14
CA THR A 165 -39.94 -8.70 4.61
C THR A 165 -40.60 -8.15 5.87
N LYS A 166 -39.93 -7.24 6.59
CA LYS A 166 -40.40 -6.67 7.86
C LYS A 166 -40.14 -5.16 7.94
N ALA A 167 -41.01 -4.47 8.66
CA ALA A 167 -40.81 -3.07 9.02
C ALA A 167 -39.63 -2.91 10.01
N PRO A 168 -38.95 -1.76 10.01
CA PRO A 168 -37.98 -1.39 11.04
C PRO A 168 -38.59 -1.49 12.45
N THR A 169 -37.83 -2.04 13.39
CA THR A 169 -38.27 -2.17 14.80
C THR A 169 -37.83 -0.99 15.67
N ALA A 170 -36.75 -0.28 15.30
CA ALA A 170 -36.33 0.92 16.01
C ALA A 170 -37.15 2.15 15.57
N LYS A 171 -37.35 3.11 16.49
CA LYS A 171 -37.97 4.40 16.13
C LYS A 171 -36.96 5.29 15.42
N LEU A 172 -37.37 5.92 14.32
CA LEU A 172 -36.55 6.89 13.57
C LEU A 172 -35.98 8.01 14.46
N ALA A 173 -36.77 8.53 15.40
CA ALA A 173 -36.35 9.58 16.32
C ALA A 173 -35.19 9.14 17.24
N ASP A 174 -35.16 7.87 17.65
CA ASP A 174 -34.09 7.34 18.50
C ASP A 174 -32.80 7.11 17.69
N ALA A 175 -32.94 6.62 16.45
CA ALA A 175 -31.81 6.52 15.52
C ALA A 175 -31.26 7.90 15.13
N LYS A 176 -32.12 8.92 15.01
CA LYS A 176 -31.70 10.30 14.72
C LYS A 176 -30.77 10.84 15.81
N LYS A 177 -31.06 10.55 17.09
CA LYS A 177 -30.17 10.91 18.20
C LYS A 177 -28.77 10.30 18.05
N VAL A 178 -28.69 9.02 17.64
CA VAL A 178 -27.41 8.34 17.39
C VAL A 178 -26.63 9.01 16.24
N ALA A 179 -27.33 9.43 15.17
CA ALA A 179 -26.70 10.11 14.05
C ALA A 179 -26.24 11.54 14.40
N ILE A 180 -27.02 12.29 15.19
CA ILE A 180 -26.66 13.65 15.66
C ILE A 180 -25.35 13.63 16.43
N GLU A 181 -25.12 12.62 17.27
CA GLU A 181 -23.86 12.47 18.00
C GLU A 181 -22.62 12.39 17.09
N LYS A 182 -22.79 11.96 15.83
CA LYS A 182 -21.75 11.96 14.81
C LYS A 182 -21.74 13.22 13.96
N LEU A 183 -22.89 13.75 13.58
CA LEU A 183 -22.99 14.92 12.71
C LEU A 183 -22.63 16.23 13.43
N LYS A 184 -22.77 16.30 14.76
CA LYS A 184 -22.45 17.50 15.55
C LYS A 184 -20.98 17.95 15.48
N SER A 185 -20.08 17.12 14.95
CA SER A 185 -18.68 17.50 14.71
C SER A 185 -18.50 18.35 13.45
N ILE A 186 -19.51 18.45 12.59
CA ILE A 186 -19.48 19.29 11.39
C ILE A 186 -19.61 20.75 11.82
N LYS A 187 -18.79 21.64 11.22
CA LYS A 187 -18.81 23.07 11.53
C LYS A 187 -20.19 23.64 11.18
N ASP A 188 -20.69 24.55 12.03
CA ASP A 188 -21.98 25.23 11.82
C ASP A 188 -23.19 24.26 11.75
N PHE A 189 -23.07 23.10 12.42
CA PHE A 189 -24.09 22.06 12.45
C PHE A 189 -25.44 22.57 12.97
N ASP A 190 -26.48 22.28 12.19
CA ASP A 190 -27.88 22.59 12.49
C ASP A 190 -28.74 21.34 12.33
N GLU A 191 -29.23 20.81 13.44
CA GLU A 191 -30.05 19.59 13.48
C GLU A 191 -31.31 19.69 12.61
N THR A 192 -31.84 20.90 12.42
CA THR A 192 -33.07 21.12 11.63
C THR A 192 -32.87 20.85 10.14
N LYS A 193 -31.61 20.86 9.66
CA LYS A 193 -31.26 20.61 8.26
C LYS A 193 -30.98 19.13 7.96
N ILE A 194 -31.04 18.24 8.95
CA ILE A 194 -30.83 16.80 8.73
C ILE A 194 -31.99 16.23 7.91
N LYS A 195 -31.64 15.64 6.76
CA LYS A 195 -32.55 14.81 5.97
C LYS A 195 -32.40 13.35 6.38
N SER A 196 -33.47 12.56 6.24
CA SER A 196 -33.40 11.12 6.50
C SER A 196 -34.11 10.32 5.43
N GLU A 197 -33.51 9.22 4.99
CA GLU A 197 -34.16 8.18 4.19
C GLU A 197 -33.99 6.82 4.88
N THR A 198 -34.88 5.86 4.61
CA THR A 198 -34.70 4.47 5.06
C THR A 198 -34.32 3.64 3.85
N SER A 199 -33.16 2.98 3.90
CA SER A 199 -32.62 2.23 2.76
C SER A 199 -31.98 0.92 3.21
N VAL A 200 -32.01 -0.08 2.31
CA VAL A 200 -31.11 -1.23 2.42
C VAL A 200 -29.69 -0.77 2.11
N ILE A 201 -28.73 -1.13 2.96
CA ILE A 201 -27.31 -0.83 2.79
C ILE A 201 -26.50 -2.10 2.96
N ASN A 202 -25.41 -2.23 2.18
CA ASN A 202 -24.39 -3.23 2.44
C ASN A 202 -23.30 -2.61 3.32
N ILE A 203 -23.20 -3.08 4.57
CA ILE A 203 -22.22 -2.58 5.54
C ILE A 203 -20.80 -2.75 4.97
N ASP A 204 -20.56 -3.80 4.17
CA ASP A 204 -19.24 -4.08 3.64
C ASP A 204 -18.72 -3.00 2.69
N ASN A 205 -19.62 -2.23 2.08
CA ASN A 205 -19.32 -1.18 1.11
C ASN A 205 -19.24 0.23 1.73
N LEU A 206 -19.47 0.38 3.03
CA LEU A 206 -19.40 1.69 3.68
C LEU A 206 -17.95 2.21 3.74
N PRO A 207 -17.68 3.48 3.35
CA PRO A 207 -16.34 4.06 3.39
C PRO A 207 -15.71 4.05 4.78
N THR A 208 -16.50 4.41 5.80
CA THR A 208 -16.13 4.30 7.21
C THR A 208 -17.12 3.40 7.92
N LYS A 209 -16.61 2.40 8.64
CA LYS A 209 -17.42 1.45 9.43
C LYS A 209 -17.24 1.73 10.92
N PHE A 210 -18.34 1.73 11.66
CA PHE A 210 -18.36 1.89 13.12
C PHE A 210 -18.78 0.58 13.84
N THR A 211 -19.14 -0.45 13.08
CA THR A 211 -19.53 -1.78 13.56
C THR A 211 -18.62 -2.88 13.00
N LYS A 212 -18.61 -4.05 13.68
CA LYS A 212 -18.01 -5.30 13.20
C LYS A 212 -18.98 -6.15 12.36
N ASN A 213 -20.27 -5.78 12.31
CA ASN A 213 -21.28 -6.47 11.52
C ASN A 213 -20.98 -6.38 10.01
N LYS A 214 -21.53 -7.32 9.24
CA LYS A 214 -21.30 -7.45 7.79
C LYS A 214 -22.61 -7.74 7.05
N GLY A 215 -22.61 -7.56 5.74
CA GLY A 215 -23.75 -7.88 4.88
C GLY A 215 -24.82 -6.78 4.78
N LEU A 216 -25.98 -7.18 4.25
CA LEU A 216 -27.12 -6.30 3.98
C LEU A 216 -27.99 -6.08 5.21
N VAL A 217 -28.26 -4.81 5.52
CA VAL A 217 -29.17 -4.42 6.60
C VAL A 217 -30.09 -3.28 6.16
N VAL A 218 -31.25 -3.16 6.82
CA VAL A 218 -32.10 -1.97 6.69
C VAL A 218 -31.56 -0.90 7.63
N ALA A 219 -31.21 0.26 7.09
CA ALA A 219 -30.64 1.36 7.84
C ALA A 219 -31.46 2.65 7.67
N TYR A 220 -31.50 3.45 8.72
CA TYR A 220 -31.80 4.87 8.62
C TYR A 220 -30.54 5.61 8.18
N VAL A 221 -30.65 6.33 7.07
CA VAL A 221 -29.58 7.13 6.47
C VAL A 221 -29.89 8.59 6.77
N PHE A 222 -29.03 9.23 7.55
CA PHE A 222 -29.15 10.63 7.92
C PHE A 222 -28.12 11.46 7.15
N GLU A 223 -28.56 12.52 6.49
CA GLU A 223 -27.75 13.36 5.61
C GLU A 223 -27.74 14.82 6.08
N TYR A 224 -26.54 15.40 6.17
CA TYR A 224 -26.29 16.83 6.43
C TYR A 224 -25.11 17.30 5.58
N GLU A 225 -25.27 18.37 4.79
CA GLU A 225 -24.22 18.94 3.92
C GLU A 225 -23.41 17.86 3.16
N ASP A 226 -24.13 17.01 2.44
CA ASP A 226 -23.59 15.89 1.65
C ASP A 226 -22.83 14.82 2.46
N THR A 227 -23.01 14.77 3.78
CA THR A 227 -22.43 13.76 4.67
C THR A 227 -23.53 12.84 5.17
N LYS A 228 -23.38 11.54 4.91
CA LYS A 228 -24.32 10.47 5.29
C LYS A 228 -23.81 9.66 6.48
N VAL A 229 -24.70 9.44 7.45
CA VAL A 229 -24.52 8.55 8.59
C VAL A 229 -25.55 7.43 8.53
N TYR A 230 -25.09 6.20 8.74
CA TYR A 230 -25.90 4.99 8.61
C TYR A 230 -26.12 4.39 10.00
N VAL A 231 -27.38 4.27 10.41
CA VAL A 231 -27.79 3.69 11.71
C VAL A 231 -28.71 2.51 11.43
N ASP A 232 -28.47 1.36 12.06
CA ASP A 232 -29.29 0.17 11.91
C ASP A 232 -30.73 0.44 12.35
N ALA A 233 -31.68 0.14 11.45
CA ALA A 233 -33.09 0.45 11.67
C ALA A 233 -33.79 -0.52 12.63
N ASN A 234 -33.08 -1.53 13.15
CA ASN A 234 -33.58 -2.48 14.14
C ASN A 234 -32.84 -2.36 15.47
N THR A 235 -31.50 -2.31 15.44
CA THR A 235 -30.69 -2.33 16.66
C THR A 235 -30.35 -0.92 17.19
N LYS A 236 -30.55 0.12 16.36
CA LYS A 236 -30.04 1.49 16.58
C LYS A 236 -28.50 1.57 16.61
N GLU A 237 -27.81 0.51 16.22
CA GLU A 237 -26.36 0.49 16.16
C GLU A 237 -25.87 1.44 15.07
N LEU A 238 -24.83 2.20 15.35
CA LEU A 238 -24.18 3.03 14.36
C LEU A 238 -23.34 2.14 13.43
N LEU A 239 -23.70 2.12 12.14
CA LEU A 239 -23.10 1.22 11.15
C LEU A 239 -21.87 1.84 10.49
N GLY A 240 -21.96 3.11 10.08
CA GLY A 240 -20.89 3.76 9.32
C GLY A 240 -21.21 5.20 8.92
N ALA A 241 -20.32 5.79 8.13
CA ALA A 241 -20.50 7.09 7.47
C ALA A 241 -19.68 7.17 6.17
N ASP A 242 -20.01 8.13 5.31
CA ASP A 242 -19.29 8.37 4.05
C ASP A 242 -18.07 9.30 4.21
N LYS A 243 -18.23 10.43 4.90
CA LYS A 243 -17.26 11.53 5.03
C LYS A 243 -16.82 11.81 6.48
N LEU A 244 -17.42 11.12 7.45
CA LEU A 244 -16.99 11.20 8.85
C LEU A 244 -15.92 10.16 9.15
N LYS A 245 -14.90 10.59 9.90
CA LYS A 245 -13.88 9.69 10.47
C LYS A 245 -14.42 9.03 11.73
N THR A 246 -13.81 7.92 12.16
CA THR A 246 -13.99 7.39 13.51
C THR A 246 -13.62 8.46 14.53
N ASN A 247 -14.45 8.64 15.57
CA ASN A 247 -14.13 9.51 16.72
C ASN A 247 -13.01 8.92 17.60
N GLU A 248 -12.35 7.86 17.14
CA GLU A 248 -11.00 7.53 17.58
C GLU A 248 -10.05 8.55 16.96
N ASN A 249 -10.07 9.75 17.53
CA ASN A 249 -8.91 10.63 17.51
C ASN A 249 -7.89 9.99 18.46
N THR A 250 -7.37 8.82 18.10
CA THR A 250 -6.19 8.21 18.72
C THR A 250 -4.99 8.95 18.15
N GLN A 251 -4.97 10.27 18.34
CA GLN A 251 -3.71 10.96 18.30
C GLN A 251 -2.84 10.25 19.33
N SER A 252 -1.65 9.88 18.88
CA SER A 252 -0.61 9.42 19.78
C SER A 252 -0.59 10.34 21.01
N THR A 253 -0.37 9.78 22.19
CA THR A 253 -0.07 10.55 23.41
C THR A 253 1.41 10.47 23.75
N LYS A 254 2.11 9.49 23.17
CA LYS A 254 3.53 9.25 23.36
C LYS A 254 4.40 10.30 22.64
N PRO A 255 5.39 10.91 23.30
CA PRO A 255 6.30 11.85 22.65
C PRO A 255 7.38 11.10 21.86
N TYR A 256 7.12 10.79 20.58
CA TYR A 256 8.12 10.15 19.72
C TYR A 256 9.26 11.09 19.34
N VAL A 257 10.49 10.58 19.31
CA VAL A 257 11.62 11.18 18.62
C VAL A 257 11.57 10.74 17.16
N VAL A 258 11.32 11.66 16.25
CA VAL A 258 11.12 11.37 14.83
C VAL A 258 12.25 11.96 13.99
N SER A 259 12.86 11.12 13.14
CA SER A 259 13.88 11.54 12.17
C SER A 259 13.54 11.04 10.76
N ARG A 260 14.19 11.56 9.71
CA ARG A 260 13.98 11.09 8.33
C ARG A 260 15.27 10.92 7.53
N ILE A 261 15.58 9.72 7.09
CA ILE A 261 16.72 9.44 6.19
C ILE A 261 16.20 9.33 4.76
N TYR A 262 16.62 10.24 3.89
CA TYR A 262 16.19 10.29 2.50
C TYR A 262 17.26 10.94 1.62
N GLY A 263 17.23 10.59 0.34
CA GLY A 263 17.96 11.26 -0.73
C GLY A 263 17.00 11.82 -1.77
N LYS A 264 17.56 12.43 -2.84
CA LYS A 264 16.78 12.97 -3.96
C LYS A 264 15.99 11.90 -4.74
N ASP A 265 16.46 10.66 -4.70
CA ASP A 265 15.88 9.47 -5.29
C ASP A 265 16.24 8.23 -4.46
N ARG A 266 15.88 7.03 -4.95
CA ARG A 266 16.11 5.77 -4.24
C ARG A 266 17.60 5.35 -4.19
N ILE A 267 18.39 5.71 -5.21
CA ILE A 267 19.84 5.45 -5.22
C ILE A 267 20.48 6.31 -4.13
N ASP A 268 20.19 7.61 -4.14
CA ASP A 268 20.71 8.52 -3.14
C ASP A 268 20.19 8.19 -1.73
N THR A 269 18.93 7.75 -1.58
CA THR A 269 18.43 7.28 -0.27
C THR A 269 19.27 6.12 0.27
N SER A 270 19.66 5.14 -0.57
CA SER A 270 20.56 4.06 -0.14
C SER A 270 21.96 4.57 0.27
N ILE A 271 22.46 5.61 -0.39
CA ILE A 271 23.71 6.29 -0.03
C ILE A 271 23.57 7.00 1.33
N GLN A 272 22.48 7.72 1.56
CA GLN A 272 22.24 8.42 2.83
C GLN A 272 22.09 7.46 4.01
N ILE A 273 21.48 6.29 3.80
CA ILE A 273 21.46 5.21 4.80
C ILE A 273 22.89 4.75 5.11
N ALA A 274 23.70 4.45 4.10
CA ALA A 274 25.08 4.03 4.30
C ALA A 274 25.92 5.09 5.03
N LYS A 275 25.82 6.37 4.64
CA LYS A 275 26.50 7.49 5.33
C LYS A 275 26.09 7.63 6.78
N SER A 276 24.81 7.42 7.09
CA SER A 276 24.29 7.58 8.44
C SER A 276 24.81 6.53 9.42
N TYR A 277 25.09 5.31 8.96
CA TYR A 277 25.35 4.17 9.84
C TYR A 277 26.68 3.45 9.62
N ILE A 278 27.37 3.72 8.50
CA ILE A 278 28.53 2.93 8.06
C ILE A 278 29.69 3.85 7.73
N LYS A 279 30.75 3.76 8.53
CA LYS A 279 31.99 4.52 8.29
C LYS A 279 32.78 3.95 7.11
N THR A 280 32.99 2.64 7.12
CA THR A 280 33.67 1.87 6.06
C THR A 280 33.01 0.50 5.93
N SER A 281 33.12 -0.11 4.74
CA SER A 281 32.66 -1.48 4.49
C SER A 281 33.47 -2.10 3.36
N GLU A 282 34.15 -3.21 3.65
CA GLU A 282 34.96 -3.92 2.65
C GLU A 282 34.10 -4.61 1.57
N PHE A 283 32.85 -4.95 1.93
CA PHE A 283 31.84 -5.53 1.06
C PHE A 283 30.69 -4.56 0.79
N ALA A 284 30.10 -4.58 -0.40
CA ALA A 284 28.81 -3.95 -0.69
C ALA A 284 27.94 -4.86 -1.57
N ILE A 285 26.64 -4.84 -1.34
CA ILE A 285 25.67 -5.53 -2.17
C ILE A 285 25.08 -4.51 -3.15
N LEU A 286 25.22 -4.77 -4.44
CA LEU A 286 24.61 -3.98 -5.51
C LEU A 286 23.30 -4.64 -5.94
N ALA A 287 22.21 -3.91 -5.77
CA ALA A 287 20.87 -4.33 -6.14
C ALA A 287 20.23 -3.34 -7.11
N ASN A 288 19.41 -3.84 -8.03
CA ASN A 288 18.73 -2.98 -8.99
C ASN A 288 17.56 -2.25 -8.31
N GLN A 289 17.52 -0.94 -8.52
CA GLN A 289 16.56 -0.04 -7.88
C GLN A 289 15.09 -0.32 -8.25
N ASN A 290 14.81 -0.97 -9.37
CA ASN A 290 13.51 -1.26 -9.98
C ASN A 290 13.12 -2.76 -9.98
N ASN A 291 14.07 -3.68 -9.73
CA ASN A 291 13.82 -5.11 -9.73
C ASN A 291 13.76 -5.67 -8.31
N PHE A 292 12.58 -5.57 -7.69
CA PHE A 292 12.36 -5.99 -6.30
C PHE A 292 12.70 -7.46 -6.00
N PRO A 293 12.21 -8.47 -6.74
CA PRO A 293 12.29 -9.86 -6.30
C PRO A 293 13.71 -10.39 -6.16
N ASP A 294 14.58 -10.04 -7.12
CA ASP A 294 16.00 -10.37 -7.04
C ASP A 294 16.63 -9.70 -5.80
N SER A 295 16.25 -8.44 -5.58
CA SER A 295 16.81 -7.58 -4.54
C SER A 295 16.34 -7.95 -3.12
N LEU A 296 15.11 -8.45 -2.93
CA LEU A 296 14.63 -8.92 -1.61
C LEU A 296 15.53 -10.03 -1.06
N SER A 297 15.88 -10.99 -1.92
CA SER A 297 16.73 -12.12 -1.57
C SER A 297 18.13 -11.66 -1.11
N ALA A 298 18.59 -10.50 -1.59
CA ALA A 298 19.86 -9.90 -1.22
C ALA A 298 19.91 -9.43 0.24
N THR A 299 18.75 -9.19 0.84
CA THR A 299 18.63 -8.69 2.22
C THR A 299 19.40 -9.57 3.20
N VAL A 300 19.21 -10.89 3.13
CA VAL A 300 19.86 -11.83 4.05
C VAL A 300 21.36 -11.97 3.77
N LEU A 301 21.81 -11.76 2.51
CA LEU A 301 23.24 -11.75 2.18
C LEU A 301 24.00 -10.63 2.90
N SER A 302 23.32 -9.53 3.27
CA SER A 302 23.94 -8.45 4.05
C SER A 302 24.46 -8.93 5.40
N LYS A 303 23.79 -9.90 6.03
CA LYS A 303 24.27 -10.56 7.26
C LYS A 303 25.53 -11.38 7.00
N LYS A 304 25.53 -12.16 5.92
CA LYS A 304 26.65 -13.05 5.56
C LYS A 304 27.93 -12.26 5.24
N PHE A 305 27.80 -11.15 4.53
CA PHE A 305 28.93 -10.34 4.08
C PHE A 305 29.19 -9.09 4.95
N ASN A 306 28.36 -8.84 5.97
CA ASN A 306 28.38 -7.62 6.77
C ASN A 306 28.44 -6.35 5.89
N ALA A 307 27.50 -6.25 4.95
CA ALA A 307 27.57 -5.31 3.83
C ALA A 307 26.30 -4.45 3.72
N PRO A 308 26.40 -3.14 3.39
CA PRO A 308 25.23 -2.37 2.99
C PRO A 308 24.64 -2.88 1.68
N ILE A 309 23.35 -2.58 1.49
CA ILE A 309 22.68 -2.68 0.19
C ILE A 309 22.71 -1.29 -0.43
N LEU A 310 23.40 -1.18 -1.56
CA LEU A 310 23.46 0.03 -2.37
C LEU A 310 22.66 -0.21 -3.65
N LEU A 311 21.77 0.73 -3.98
CA LEU A 311 20.91 0.61 -5.15
C LEU A 311 21.57 1.23 -6.37
N THR A 312 21.38 0.61 -7.53
CA THR A 312 21.84 1.13 -8.82
C THR A 312 20.77 0.98 -9.91
N ASP A 313 20.91 1.74 -10.97
CA ASP A 313 20.17 1.52 -12.21
C ASP A 313 20.75 0.33 -13.01
N ALA A 314 19.97 -0.20 -13.96
CA ALA A 314 20.42 -1.27 -14.84
C ALA A 314 21.49 -0.81 -15.84
N ASN A 315 21.35 0.41 -16.35
CA ASN A 315 22.11 0.92 -17.50
C ASN A 315 22.85 2.23 -17.24
N THR A 316 22.60 2.88 -16.09
CA THR A 316 23.21 4.17 -15.75
C THR A 316 24.01 4.09 -14.46
N ALA A 317 25.31 4.42 -14.52
CA ALA A 317 26.15 4.53 -13.33
C ALA A 317 25.98 5.90 -12.66
N ASP A 318 25.50 5.91 -11.41
CA ASP A 318 25.33 7.15 -10.64
C ASP A 318 26.67 7.64 -10.05
N LYS A 319 26.96 8.95 -10.21
CA LYS A 319 28.20 9.56 -9.73
C LYS A 319 28.28 9.61 -8.20
N GLY A 320 27.14 9.84 -7.53
CA GLY A 320 27.06 9.82 -6.07
C GLY A 320 27.37 8.43 -5.51
N LEU A 321 26.87 7.38 -6.18
CA LEU A 321 27.17 5.99 -5.81
C LEU A 321 28.67 5.66 -5.96
N ILE A 322 29.31 6.12 -7.04
CA ILE A 322 30.77 5.96 -7.21
C ILE A 322 31.53 6.60 -6.05
N GLN A 323 31.13 7.80 -5.64
CA GLN A 323 31.75 8.51 -4.52
C GLN A 323 31.51 7.77 -3.20
N GLU A 324 30.31 7.23 -2.99
CA GLU A 324 29.98 6.49 -1.79
C GLU A 324 30.77 5.18 -1.68
N ILE A 325 30.91 4.44 -2.78
CA ILE A 325 31.75 3.23 -2.84
C ILE A 325 33.21 3.56 -2.47
N LYS A 326 33.74 4.68 -2.96
CA LYS A 326 35.08 5.16 -2.59
C LYS A 326 35.15 5.53 -1.10
N ARG A 327 34.15 6.25 -0.57
CA ARG A 327 34.06 6.63 0.85
C ARG A 327 34.05 5.40 1.75
N LEU A 328 33.30 4.37 1.38
CA LEU A 328 33.20 3.11 2.11
C LEU A 328 34.47 2.26 2.03
N GLN A 329 35.38 2.55 1.09
CA GLN A 329 36.59 1.76 0.81
C GLN A 329 36.27 0.31 0.41
N THR A 330 35.19 0.11 -0.33
CA THR A 330 34.70 -1.22 -0.72
C THR A 330 35.58 -1.86 -1.79
N LYS A 331 35.88 -3.15 -1.60
CA LYS A 331 36.75 -3.95 -2.50
C LYS A 331 36.02 -5.16 -3.10
N TYR A 332 35.03 -5.68 -2.39
CA TYR A 332 34.27 -6.87 -2.78
C TYR A 332 32.82 -6.50 -3.00
N PHE A 333 32.28 -6.89 -4.14
CA PHE A 333 30.93 -6.53 -4.54
C PHE A 333 30.09 -7.77 -4.79
N VAL A 334 28.90 -7.77 -4.22
CA VAL A 334 27.89 -8.81 -4.43
C VAL A 334 26.84 -8.23 -5.36
N LYS A 335 26.89 -8.62 -6.63
CA LYS A 335 25.97 -8.17 -7.67
C LYS A 335 24.75 -9.09 -7.71
N ILE A 336 23.56 -8.50 -7.61
CA ILE A 336 22.30 -9.25 -7.57
C ILE A 336 21.56 -9.09 -8.91
N GLY A 337 21.23 -10.24 -9.51
CA GLY A 337 20.59 -10.32 -10.81
C GLY A 337 21.57 -10.39 -11.98
N GLY A 338 21.04 -10.78 -13.14
CA GLY A 338 21.79 -10.88 -14.38
C GLY A 338 22.01 -9.54 -15.09
N GLU A 339 22.45 -9.61 -16.35
CA GLU A 339 22.79 -8.44 -17.18
C GLU A 339 21.64 -7.44 -17.33
N LYS A 340 20.40 -7.95 -17.43
CA LYS A 340 19.19 -7.12 -17.52
C LYS A 340 18.87 -6.37 -16.23
N SER A 341 19.40 -6.83 -15.10
CA SER A 341 19.21 -6.21 -13.79
C SER A 341 20.33 -5.21 -13.52
N ILE A 342 21.59 -5.58 -13.72
CA ILE A 342 22.72 -4.66 -13.60
C ILE A 342 23.67 -5.04 -14.73
N SER A 343 23.89 -4.15 -15.70
CA SER A 343 24.79 -4.46 -16.81
C SER A 343 26.24 -4.55 -16.33
N ASN A 344 27.10 -5.25 -17.08
CA ASN A 344 28.53 -5.32 -16.79
C ASN A 344 29.20 -3.97 -17.03
N GLU A 345 28.70 -3.16 -17.96
CA GLU A 345 29.17 -1.79 -18.20
C GLU A 345 28.89 -0.91 -16.98
N VAL A 346 27.68 -0.95 -16.42
CA VAL A 346 27.35 -0.22 -15.19
C VAL A 346 28.21 -0.69 -14.03
N ALA A 347 28.34 -2.00 -13.83
CA ALA A 347 29.22 -2.53 -12.80
C ALA A 347 30.68 -2.07 -13.01
N LYS A 348 31.20 -2.08 -14.23
CA LYS A 348 32.56 -1.60 -14.53
C LYS A 348 32.72 -0.11 -14.25
N GLN A 349 31.71 0.71 -14.52
CA GLN A 349 31.75 2.16 -14.27
C GLN A 349 31.62 2.51 -12.78
N LEU A 350 30.82 1.75 -12.02
CA LEU A 350 30.62 1.99 -10.59
C LEU A 350 31.83 1.60 -9.75
N LEU A 351 32.49 0.50 -10.11
CA LEU A 351 33.44 -0.19 -9.25
C LEU A 351 34.89 0.29 -9.47
N PRO A 352 35.69 0.47 -8.40
CA PRO A 352 37.12 0.73 -8.53
C PRO A 352 37.84 -0.33 -9.37
N GLU A 353 38.95 0.05 -10.01
CA GLU A 353 39.80 -0.92 -10.71
C GLU A 353 40.24 -2.06 -9.77
N LYS A 354 40.25 -3.30 -10.29
CA LYS A 354 40.57 -4.54 -9.55
C LYS A 354 39.56 -4.98 -8.48
N SER A 355 38.37 -4.37 -8.44
CA SER A 355 37.27 -4.84 -7.59
C SER A 355 36.92 -6.30 -7.89
N LYS A 356 36.64 -7.09 -6.83
CA LYS A 356 36.19 -8.48 -6.98
C LYS A 356 34.68 -8.53 -6.93
N VAL A 357 34.06 -9.08 -7.97
CA VAL A 357 32.59 -9.14 -8.08
C VAL A 357 32.12 -10.59 -8.04
N ARG A 358 31.22 -10.90 -7.10
CA ARG A 358 30.46 -12.15 -7.08
C ARG A 358 29.03 -11.85 -7.51
N SER A 359 28.55 -12.54 -8.54
CA SER A 359 27.19 -12.35 -9.04
C SER A 359 26.28 -13.49 -8.59
N PHE A 360 25.09 -13.17 -8.09
CA PHE A 360 23.99 -14.10 -7.86
C PHE A 360 22.92 -13.83 -8.91
N LYS A 361 22.75 -14.76 -9.86
CA LYS A 361 21.84 -14.59 -10.99
C LYS A 361 21.28 -15.92 -11.45
N GLY A 362 20.03 -15.90 -11.89
CA GLY A 362 19.38 -17.01 -12.59
C GLY A 362 18.58 -16.53 -13.80
N ALA A 363 17.88 -17.45 -14.45
CA ALA A 363 17.02 -17.15 -15.58
C ALA A 363 15.83 -16.25 -15.19
N ASP A 364 15.40 -16.35 -13.93
CA ASP A 364 14.33 -15.56 -13.34
C ASP A 364 14.61 -15.30 -11.84
N ARG A 365 13.64 -14.67 -11.17
CA ARG A 365 13.70 -14.36 -9.73
C ARG A 365 13.83 -15.58 -8.83
N TYR A 366 13.25 -16.71 -9.22
CA TYR A 366 13.26 -17.94 -8.44
C TYR A 366 14.61 -18.65 -8.57
N ALA A 367 15.19 -18.64 -9.76
CA ALA A 367 16.54 -19.14 -9.99
C ALA A 367 17.60 -18.26 -9.31
N THR A 368 17.48 -16.92 -9.36
CA THR A 368 18.35 -16.02 -8.59
C THR A 368 18.23 -16.29 -7.09
N ASN A 369 17.00 -16.46 -6.58
CA ASN A 369 16.74 -16.78 -5.18
C ASN A 369 17.32 -18.15 -4.78
N ALA A 370 17.22 -19.17 -5.63
CA ALA A 370 17.82 -20.49 -5.43
C ALA A 370 19.35 -20.42 -5.29
N GLU A 371 20.03 -19.62 -6.11
CA GLU A 371 21.48 -19.40 -5.96
C GLU A 371 21.84 -18.72 -4.62
N ILE A 372 20.98 -17.83 -4.12
CA ILE A 372 21.18 -17.17 -2.84
C ILE A 372 20.95 -18.14 -1.67
N ILE A 373 19.92 -18.99 -1.74
CA ILE A 373 19.62 -20.00 -0.70
C ILE A 373 20.82 -20.94 -0.48
N LYS A 374 21.54 -21.31 -1.55
CA LYS A 374 22.74 -22.16 -1.48
C LYS A 374 23.87 -21.58 -0.61
N GLU A 375 23.87 -20.28 -0.34
CA GLU A 375 24.84 -19.65 0.56
C GLU A 375 24.55 -19.90 2.05
N PHE A 376 23.35 -20.36 2.39
CA PHE A 376 22.88 -20.57 3.77
C PHE A 376 22.75 -22.05 4.10
N LYS A 377 23.83 -22.82 3.84
CA LYS A 377 23.86 -24.28 4.01
C LYS A 377 23.56 -24.76 5.43
N ASP A 378 23.82 -23.91 6.43
CA ASP A 378 23.63 -24.23 7.84
C ASP A 378 22.31 -23.70 8.43
N ALA A 379 21.49 -23.00 7.65
CA ALA A 379 20.20 -22.53 8.12
C ALA A 379 19.21 -23.71 8.26
N ASP A 380 18.60 -23.85 9.43
CA ASP A 380 17.54 -24.82 9.70
C ASP A 380 16.13 -24.28 9.40
N THR A 381 16.01 -22.95 9.37
CA THR A 381 14.76 -22.21 9.28
C THR A 381 14.86 -21.19 8.15
N CYS A 382 13.78 -21.06 7.38
CA CYS A 382 13.66 -20.06 6.31
C CYS A 382 12.39 -19.22 6.43
N ILE A 383 12.31 -18.17 5.61
CA ILE A 383 11.11 -17.36 5.44
C ILE A 383 10.53 -17.63 4.05
N ILE A 384 9.30 -18.11 3.96
CA ILE A 384 8.58 -18.27 2.70
C ILE A 384 7.85 -16.97 2.38
N ALA A 385 8.10 -16.44 1.20
CA ALA A 385 7.51 -15.19 0.72
C ALA A 385 7.02 -15.35 -0.73
N SER A 386 6.03 -14.55 -1.11
CA SER A 386 5.62 -14.48 -2.51
C SER A 386 6.72 -13.85 -3.36
N GLY A 387 7.09 -14.52 -4.45
CA GLY A 387 7.92 -13.94 -5.50
C GLY A 387 7.14 -13.02 -6.43
N GLU A 388 5.81 -12.98 -6.32
CA GLU A 388 4.90 -12.20 -7.19
C GLU A 388 4.55 -10.84 -6.56
N ASN A 389 4.37 -10.82 -5.23
CA ASN A 389 4.01 -9.63 -4.46
C ASN A 389 5.06 -9.31 -3.38
N PHE A 390 5.53 -8.07 -3.38
CA PHE A 390 6.64 -7.64 -2.53
C PHE A 390 6.27 -7.23 -1.10
N ALA A 391 5.02 -6.81 -0.93
CA ALA A 391 4.67 -5.94 0.19
C ALA A 391 4.69 -6.66 1.54
N ASP A 392 4.23 -7.91 1.57
CA ASP A 392 4.21 -8.71 2.79
C ASP A 392 5.63 -9.06 3.25
N SER A 393 6.55 -9.28 2.31
CA SER A 393 7.90 -9.79 2.58
C SER A 393 8.97 -8.72 2.81
N LEU A 394 8.67 -7.44 2.56
CA LEU A 394 9.60 -6.35 2.86
C LEU A 394 9.90 -6.20 4.35
N SER A 395 8.85 -6.26 5.18
CA SER A 395 8.93 -5.98 6.63
C SER A 395 9.57 -7.11 7.43
N ILE A 396 9.60 -8.34 6.91
CA ILE A 396 10.33 -9.46 7.53
C ILE A 396 11.82 -9.43 7.22
N GLY A 397 12.28 -8.60 6.27
CA GLY A 397 13.68 -8.55 5.83
C GLY A 397 14.67 -8.32 6.97
N ALA A 398 14.36 -7.41 7.89
CA ALA A 398 15.15 -7.15 9.09
C ALA A 398 15.30 -8.41 9.97
N TYR A 399 14.20 -9.11 10.24
CA TYR A 399 14.19 -10.31 11.06
C TYR A 399 14.93 -11.48 10.37
N ALA A 400 14.68 -11.68 9.07
CA ALA A 400 15.35 -12.68 8.26
C ALA A 400 16.87 -12.47 8.27
N THR A 401 17.30 -11.21 8.08
CA THR A 401 18.72 -10.83 8.11
C THR A 401 19.35 -11.00 9.48
N LYS A 402 18.68 -10.57 10.56
CA LYS A 402 19.18 -10.71 11.93
C LYS A 402 19.54 -12.17 12.24
N ASN A 403 18.65 -13.08 11.89
CA ASN A 403 18.76 -14.52 12.19
C ASN A 403 19.51 -15.32 11.11
N GLY A 404 19.84 -14.70 9.96
CA GLY A 404 20.43 -15.42 8.82
C GLY A 404 19.48 -16.44 8.18
N TYR A 405 18.16 -16.23 8.30
CA TYR A 405 17.15 -17.08 7.68
C TYR A 405 16.98 -16.69 6.21
N PRO A 406 17.31 -17.57 5.25
CA PRO A 406 17.12 -17.26 3.84
C PRO A 406 15.64 -17.02 3.55
N ILE A 407 15.37 -16.00 2.73
CA ILE A 407 14.03 -15.77 2.18
C ILE A 407 13.91 -16.65 0.93
N VAL A 408 12.87 -17.47 0.88
CA VAL A 408 12.58 -18.41 -0.20
C VAL A 408 11.35 -17.91 -0.94
N LEU A 409 11.51 -17.64 -2.24
CA LEU A 409 10.44 -17.12 -3.08
C LEU A 409 9.61 -18.26 -3.69
N VAL A 410 8.30 -18.16 -3.57
CA VAL A 410 7.33 -19.07 -4.18
C VAL A 410 6.26 -18.30 -4.97
N GLN A 411 5.58 -18.97 -5.90
CA GLN A 411 4.36 -18.45 -6.52
C GLN A 411 3.17 -18.78 -5.64
N LYS A 412 2.00 -18.14 -5.85
CA LYS A 412 0.79 -18.38 -5.04
C LYS A 412 0.46 -19.86 -4.84
N ASN A 413 0.55 -20.66 -5.89
CA ASN A 413 0.11 -22.07 -5.91
C ASN A 413 1.22 -23.04 -6.31
N LYS A 414 2.48 -22.59 -6.41
CA LYS A 414 3.57 -23.42 -6.93
C LYS A 414 4.93 -23.06 -6.32
N ILE A 415 5.68 -24.09 -5.94
CA ILE A 415 7.13 -23.99 -5.70
C ILE A 415 7.81 -24.39 -7.00
N ASN A 416 8.62 -23.50 -7.57
CA ASN A 416 9.38 -23.81 -8.79
C ASN A 416 10.43 -24.89 -8.53
N ASP A 417 10.76 -25.69 -9.54
CA ASP A 417 11.67 -26.84 -9.39
C ASP A 417 13.06 -26.42 -8.89
N VAL A 418 13.56 -25.28 -9.35
CA VAL A 418 14.81 -24.68 -8.86
C VAL A 418 14.75 -24.35 -7.37
N THR A 419 13.60 -23.88 -6.88
CA THR A 419 13.37 -23.60 -5.46
C THR A 419 13.22 -24.89 -4.67
N LYS A 420 12.48 -25.89 -5.19
CA LYS A 420 12.37 -27.22 -4.57
C LYS A 420 13.74 -27.87 -4.42
N GLN A 421 14.58 -27.78 -5.45
CA GLN A 421 15.93 -28.32 -5.43
C GLN A 421 16.82 -27.58 -4.42
N ALA A 422 16.79 -26.24 -4.40
CA ALA A 422 17.54 -25.46 -3.42
C ALA A 422 17.15 -25.78 -1.97
N LEU A 423 15.86 -26.03 -1.70
CA LEU A 423 15.39 -26.48 -0.39
C LEU A 423 15.90 -27.90 -0.05
N LYS A 424 15.85 -28.84 -1.01
CA LYS A 424 16.35 -30.22 -0.82
C LYS A 424 17.85 -30.26 -0.53
N ASP A 425 18.63 -29.40 -1.18
CA ASP A 425 20.10 -29.34 -1.02
C ASP A 425 20.51 -28.56 0.25
N SER A 426 19.56 -27.98 0.98
CA SER A 426 19.78 -27.21 2.20
C SER A 426 19.48 -28.03 3.47
N LYS A 427 19.87 -27.51 4.64
CA LYS A 427 19.47 -28.06 5.94
C LYS A 427 18.13 -27.50 6.45
N ILE A 428 17.40 -26.75 5.63
CA ILE A 428 16.15 -26.09 6.01
C ILE A 428 15.07 -27.14 6.26
N LYS A 429 14.55 -27.16 7.47
CA LYS A 429 13.48 -28.07 7.92
C LYS A 429 12.23 -27.35 8.38
N LYS A 430 12.36 -26.08 8.75
CA LYS A 430 11.27 -25.26 9.29
C LYS A 430 11.11 -23.98 8.48
N CYS A 431 9.92 -23.39 8.52
CA CYS A 431 9.72 -22.10 7.91
C CYS A 431 8.65 -21.25 8.58
N TYR A 432 8.81 -19.92 8.50
CA TYR A 432 7.70 -18.99 8.64
C TYR A 432 7.13 -18.66 7.27
N ILE A 433 5.81 -18.52 7.17
CA ILE A 433 5.16 -17.99 5.97
C ILE A 433 4.82 -16.53 6.22
N VAL A 434 5.22 -15.64 5.31
CA VAL A 434 4.88 -14.22 5.41
C VAL A 434 3.99 -13.83 4.22
N GLY A 435 2.75 -13.49 4.55
CA GLY A 435 1.69 -13.18 3.58
C GLY A 435 0.45 -14.08 3.73
N GLY A 436 -0.69 -13.51 3.36
CA GLY A 436 -1.99 -14.19 3.44
C GLY A 436 -2.16 -15.30 2.40
N GLU A 437 -3.29 -16.02 2.49
CA GLU A 437 -3.61 -17.12 1.57
C GLU A 437 -3.77 -16.68 0.10
N ASN A 438 -4.02 -15.38 -0.13
CA ASN A 438 -4.04 -14.78 -1.47
C ASN A 438 -2.64 -14.67 -2.10
N SER A 439 -1.59 -14.57 -1.30
CA SER A 439 -0.20 -14.48 -1.73
C SER A 439 0.48 -15.86 -1.79
N ILE A 440 0.14 -16.74 -0.85
CA ILE A 440 0.69 -18.11 -0.70
C ILE A 440 -0.46 -19.00 -0.24
N SER A 441 -1.00 -19.83 -1.12
CA SER A 441 -2.22 -20.59 -0.84
C SER A 441 -2.04 -21.63 0.26
N LYS A 442 -3.16 -22.01 0.87
CA LYS A 442 -3.21 -23.05 1.90
C LYS A 442 -2.88 -24.44 1.35
N SER A 443 -3.09 -24.69 0.06
CA SER A 443 -2.66 -25.94 -0.57
C SER A 443 -1.14 -25.99 -0.68
N LEU A 444 -0.51 -24.90 -1.13
CA LEU A 444 0.94 -24.80 -1.23
C LEU A 444 1.63 -24.95 0.12
N GLU A 445 1.00 -24.47 1.20
CA GLU A 445 1.50 -24.60 2.57
C GLU A 445 1.88 -26.04 2.95
N LYS A 446 1.17 -27.03 2.40
CA LYS A 446 1.41 -28.46 2.66
C LYS A 446 2.68 -29.00 1.97
N GLU A 447 3.21 -28.29 0.97
CA GLU A 447 4.44 -28.64 0.25
C GLU A 447 5.69 -27.98 0.85
N LEU A 448 5.54 -27.10 1.84
CA LEU A 448 6.62 -26.36 2.46
C LEU A 448 7.35 -27.19 3.53
N PRO A 449 8.56 -26.77 3.96
CA PRO A 449 9.15 -27.26 5.21
C PRO A 449 8.17 -27.10 6.39
N GLN A 450 8.47 -27.69 7.54
CA GLN A 450 7.60 -27.62 8.72
C GLN A 450 7.24 -26.16 9.05
N VAL A 451 5.98 -25.81 8.82
CA VAL A 451 5.50 -24.45 9.02
C VAL A 451 5.42 -24.18 10.51
N ILE A 452 6.25 -23.26 10.99
CA ILE A 452 6.21 -22.77 12.37
C ILE A 452 4.94 -21.94 12.54
N GLU A 453 4.75 -20.96 11.65
CA GLU A 453 3.61 -20.06 11.69
C GLU A 453 3.46 -19.30 10.37
N ARG A 454 2.22 -18.93 10.05
CA ARG A 454 1.89 -17.95 9.01
C ARG A 454 1.61 -16.58 9.64
N ILE A 455 2.40 -15.58 9.25
CA ILE A 455 2.27 -14.20 9.68
C ILE A 455 1.65 -13.39 8.55
N ALA A 456 0.40 -12.98 8.73
CA ALA A 456 -0.36 -12.25 7.70
C ALA A 456 -1.40 -11.32 8.33
N GLY A 457 -1.46 -10.08 7.86
CA GLY A 457 -2.54 -9.11 8.12
C GLY A 457 -3.58 -9.09 7.00
N ASN A 458 -4.59 -8.23 7.13
CA ASN A 458 -5.55 -7.96 6.04
C ASN A 458 -4.89 -7.22 4.86
N ASP A 459 -3.79 -6.51 5.12
CA ASP A 459 -2.98 -5.81 4.14
C ASP A 459 -1.50 -5.82 4.57
N ARG A 460 -0.64 -5.24 3.72
CA ARG A 460 0.81 -5.15 3.94
C ARG A 460 1.20 -4.38 5.21
N TYR A 461 0.37 -3.43 5.62
CA TYR A 461 0.64 -2.59 6.78
C TYR A 461 0.37 -3.40 8.05
N GLU A 462 -0.78 -4.09 8.13
CA GLU A 462 -1.08 -4.99 9.23
C GLU A 462 -0.12 -6.18 9.30
N THR A 463 0.33 -6.73 8.16
CA THR A 463 1.39 -7.76 8.15
C THR A 463 2.66 -7.24 8.81
N SER A 464 3.09 -6.01 8.49
CA SER A 464 4.29 -5.41 9.11
C SER A 464 4.14 -5.21 10.63
N LEU A 465 2.94 -4.84 11.11
CA LEU A 465 2.67 -4.70 12.54
C LEU A 465 2.67 -6.06 13.26
N LYS A 466 2.14 -7.13 12.64
CA LYS A 466 2.19 -8.48 13.22
C LYS A 466 3.63 -9.01 13.33
N ILE A 467 4.48 -8.70 12.34
CA ILE A 467 5.91 -9.01 12.39
C ILE A 467 6.58 -8.25 13.55
N ALA A 468 6.29 -6.95 13.67
CA ALA A 468 6.82 -6.10 14.72
C ALA A 468 6.38 -6.57 16.12
N ASP A 469 5.10 -6.82 16.33
CA ASP A 469 4.54 -7.33 17.59
C ASP A 469 5.09 -8.71 17.96
N LYS A 470 5.38 -9.56 16.98
CA LYS A 470 5.88 -10.91 17.25
C LYS A 470 7.35 -10.92 17.65
N PHE A 471 8.19 -10.20 16.91
CA PHE A 471 9.64 -10.36 17.00
C PHE A 471 10.36 -9.19 17.67
N TYR A 472 9.67 -8.08 17.92
CA TYR A 472 10.27 -6.81 18.38
C TYR A 472 9.51 -6.16 19.54
N LYS A 473 8.92 -6.96 20.44
CA LYS A 473 8.11 -6.47 21.57
C LYS A 473 8.82 -5.45 22.47
N ASP A 474 10.13 -5.63 22.62
CA ASP A 474 10.97 -4.81 23.48
C ASP A 474 11.71 -3.68 22.74
N ALA A 475 11.49 -3.53 21.43
CA ALA A 475 12.17 -2.50 20.66
C ALA A 475 11.73 -1.09 21.09
N GLU A 476 12.70 -0.21 21.33
CA GLU A 476 12.47 1.21 21.61
C GLU A 476 12.56 2.08 20.35
N GLY A 477 13.04 1.51 19.24
CA GLY A 477 13.12 2.16 17.94
C GLY A 477 12.36 1.41 16.87
N ALA A 478 11.97 2.11 15.79
CA ALA A 478 11.43 1.51 14.58
C ALA A 478 11.83 2.31 13.33
N TYR A 479 11.97 1.62 12.21
CA TYR A 479 12.05 2.25 10.89
C TYR A 479 10.66 2.26 10.26
N LEU A 480 10.23 3.42 9.76
CA LEU A 480 8.96 3.58 9.05
C LEU A 480 9.24 3.86 7.57
N ALA A 481 8.75 3.02 6.67
CA ALA A 481 8.98 3.17 5.24
C ALA A 481 7.69 3.01 4.45
N SER A 482 7.73 3.39 3.17
CA SER A 482 6.59 3.23 2.28
C SER A 482 6.27 1.74 2.07
N GLY A 483 4.99 1.38 2.19
CA GLY A 483 4.52 0.08 1.72
C GLY A 483 4.24 0.06 0.22
N GLU A 484 4.20 1.20 -0.46
CA GLU A 484 3.83 1.34 -1.87
C GLU A 484 5.01 1.18 -2.82
N VAL A 485 6.23 1.46 -2.33
CA VAL A 485 7.49 1.27 -3.04
C VAL A 485 8.49 0.52 -2.16
N PHE A 486 9.38 -0.26 -2.77
CA PHE A 486 10.19 -1.23 -2.03
C PHE A 486 11.63 -0.80 -1.76
N ALA A 487 12.16 0.14 -2.54
CA ALA A 487 13.60 0.40 -2.63
C ALA A 487 14.18 0.91 -1.29
N ASP A 488 13.49 1.85 -0.65
CA ASP A 488 13.89 2.45 0.63
C ASP A 488 13.85 1.41 1.76
N SER A 489 12.75 0.64 1.82
CA SER A 489 12.52 -0.47 2.74
C SER A 489 13.60 -1.57 2.61
N LEU A 490 13.99 -1.88 1.38
CA LEU A 490 15.04 -2.85 1.11
C LEU A 490 16.39 -2.37 1.64
N ALA A 491 16.77 -1.12 1.34
CA ALA A 491 18.08 -0.58 1.67
C ALA A 491 18.30 -0.45 3.20
N ILE A 492 17.24 -0.21 3.98
CA ILE A 492 17.35 -0.09 5.44
C ILE A 492 17.38 -1.44 6.17
N ASN A 493 16.91 -2.53 5.58
CA ASN A 493 16.81 -3.82 6.27
C ASN A 493 18.11 -4.31 6.95
N PRO A 494 19.31 -4.19 6.36
CA PRO A 494 20.56 -4.55 7.03
C PRO A 494 20.80 -3.76 8.32
N ILE A 495 20.42 -2.47 8.31
CA ILE A 495 20.54 -1.58 9.46
C ILE A 495 19.49 -1.90 10.51
N ALA A 496 18.23 -2.12 10.10
CA ALA A 496 17.15 -2.57 10.97
C ALA A 496 17.51 -3.88 11.69
N ALA A 497 18.10 -4.83 10.97
CA ALA A 497 18.60 -6.08 11.53
C ALA A 497 19.73 -5.88 12.55
N LYS A 498 20.64 -4.93 12.29
CA LYS A 498 21.77 -4.62 13.16
C LYS A 498 21.34 -3.98 14.48
N PHE A 499 20.35 -3.08 14.44
CA PHE A 499 19.81 -2.42 15.63
C PHE A 499 18.69 -3.19 16.31
N ASP A 500 18.27 -4.32 15.75
CA ASP A 500 17.19 -5.14 16.26
C ASP A 500 15.86 -4.37 16.41
N VAL A 501 15.50 -3.63 15.37
CA VAL A 501 14.28 -2.82 15.31
C VAL A 501 13.40 -3.24 14.14
N PRO A 502 12.05 -3.13 14.26
CA PRO A 502 11.15 -3.51 13.19
C PRO A 502 11.17 -2.48 12.05
N LEU A 503 10.89 -2.98 10.84
CA LEU A 503 10.51 -2.15 9.70
C LEU A 503 8.98 -2.14 9.57
N ILE A 504 8.37 -1.01 9.92
CA ILE A 504 6.93 -0.77 9.83
C ILE A 504 6.64 -0.12 8.48
N LEU A 505 5.57 -0.58 7.81
CA LEU A 505 5.14 -0.01 6.53
C LEU A 505 3.98 0.96 6.73
N THR A 506 3.94 2.01 5.92
CA THR A 506 2.82 2.98 5.85
C THR A 506 2.45 3.32 4.40
N PRO A 507 1.17 3.62 4.11
CA PRO A 507 0.80 4.36 2.91
C PRO A 507 1.52 5.71 2.86
N LYS A 508 1.66 6.27 1.67
CA LYS A 508 2.37 7.53 1.45
C LYS A 508 1.80 8.67 2.27
N ASP A 509 0.49 8.89 2.19
CA ASP A 509 -0.13 10.15 2.63
C ASP A 509 -0.90 10.03 3.97
N LYS A 510 -1.02 8.83 4.53
CA LYS A 510 -1.80 8.59 5.75
C LYS A 510 -1.20 7.46 6.59
N LEU A 511 -0.89 7.76 7.84
CA LEU A 511 -0.53 6.73 8.82
C LEU A 511 -1.80 5.92 9.19
N PRO A 512 -1.78 4.57 9.07
CA PRO A 512 -2.94 3.78 9.43
C PRO A 512 -3.24 3.88 10.92
N GLN A 513 -4.52 3.90 11.27
CA GLN A 513 -4.97 3.99 12.66
C GLN A 513 -4.43 2.83 13.52
N LYS A 514 -4.41 1.61 12.96
CA LYS A 514 -3.77 0.44 13.58
C LYS A 514 -2.28 0.62 13.85
N THR A 515 -1.57 1.38 13.01
CA THR A 515 -0.14 1.68 13.21
C THR A 515 0.05 2.60 14.41
N LEU A 516 -0.77 3.65 14.55
CA LEU A 516 -0.76 4.51 15.73
C LEU A 516 -1.06 3.71 17.00
N GLU A 517 -2.10 2.89 17.00
CA GLU A 517 -2.45 2.04 18.15
C GLU A 517 -1.33 1.07 18.54
N TYR A 518 -0.65 0.49 17.55
CA TYR A 518 0.51 -0.37 17.79
C TYR A 518 1.65 0.43 18.44
N LEU A 519 2.01 1.58 17.87
CA LEU A 519 3.09 2.41 18.39
C LEU A 519 2.80 2.85 19.84
N GLU A 520 1.57 3.26 20.16
CA GLU A 520 1.17 3.66 21.52
C GLU A 520 1.30 2.52 22.54
N LYS A 521 0.95 1.30 22.16
CA LYS A 521 1.04 0.11 23.03
C LYS A 521 2.45 -0.46 23.13
N SER A 522 3.31 -0.15 22.15
CA SER A 522 4.68 -0.64 22.08
C SER A 522 5.63 0.15 22.99
N LYS A 523 6.86 -0.35 23.15
CA LYS A 523 7.95 0.40 23.79
C LYS A 523 8.62 1.42 22.87
N ILE A 524 8.27 1.45 21.59
CA ILE A 524 8.89 2.34 20.59
C ILE A 524 8.71 3.80 20.99
N ILE A 525 9.81 4.53 21.10
CA ILE A 525 9.86 5.98 21.32
C ILE A 525 10.65 6.69 20.21
N GLN A 526 11.43 5.95 19.41
CA GLN A 526 12.21 6.50 18.30
C GLN A 526 11.66 5.96 16.97
N VAL A 527 11.30 6.85 16.06
CA VAL A 527 10.83 6.48 14.71
C VAL A 527 11.68 7.18 13.66
N ALA A 528 12.39 6.40 12.85
CA ALA A 528 13.15 6.92 11.72
C ALA A 528 12.40 6.60 10.42
N ILE A 529 11.90 7.65 9.76
CA ILE A 529 11.26 7.56 8.45
C ILE A 529 12.33 7.34 7.39
N ILE A 530 12.16 6.34 6.53
CA ILE A 530 13.09 6.04 5.43
C ILE A 530 12.40 6.34 4.10
N GLY A 531 13.03 7.22 3.31
CA GLY A 531 12.49 7.71 2.05
C GLY A 531 12.05 9.17 2.12
N GLY A 532 11.99 9.81 0.95
CA GLY A 532 11.61 11.22 0.83
C GLY A 532 10.10 11.46 0.94
N GLU A 533 9.69 12.74 0.91
CA GLU A 533 8.28 13.14 1.03
C GLU A 533 7.37 12.60 -0.10
N LYS A 534 7.97 12.16 -1.22
CA LYS A 534 7.24 11.52 -2.34
C LYS A 534 6.77 10.10 -2.01
N THR A 535 7.41 9.41 -1.06
CA THR A 535 7.12 8.01 -0.71
C THR A 535 6.51 7.86 0.68
N VAL A 536 6.87 8.76 1.61
CA VAL A 536 6.23 8.92 2.93
C VAL A 536 6.08 10.41 3.19
N SER A 537 4.87 10.93 3.23
CA SER A 537 4.60 12.37 3.26
C SER A 537 5.11 13.06 4.52
N LYS A 538 5.29 14.38 4.45
CA LYS A 538 5.69 15.21 5.60
C LYS A 538 4.64 15.19 6.70
N GLN A 539 3.37 15.05 6.34
CA GLN A 539 2.25 15.01 7.28
C GLN A 539 2.39 13.85 8.27
N ILE A 540 2.84 12.68 7.83
CA ILE A 540 3.08 11.53 8.72
C ILE A 540 4.17 11.85 9.75
N GLN A 541 5.24 12.53 9.33
CA GLN A 541 6.30 12.95 10.24
C GLN A 541 5.77 13.95 11.29
N GLN A 542 4.97 14.92 10.87
CA GLN A 542 4.36 15.90 11.76
C GLN A 542 3.36 15.26 12.72
N GLU A 543 2.58 14.29 12.25
CA GLU A 543 1.63 13.53 13.05
C GLU A 543 2.33 12.74 14.17
N LEU A 544 3.42 12.04 13.86
CA LEU A 544 4.23 11.31 14.85
C LEU A 544 4.95 12.25 15.82
N ALA A 545 5.49 13.37 15.34
CA ALA A 545 6.26 14.30 16.17
C ALA A 545 5.37 15.25 17.00
N LYS A 546 4.05 15.25 16.79
CA LYS A 546 3.12 16.25 17.34
C LYS A 546 3.24 16.44 18.86
N ASN A 547 3.47 15.37 19.61
CA ASN A 547 3.51 15.41 21.07
C ASN A 547 4.92 15.62 21.64
N ASN A 548 5.94 15.69 20.77
CA ASN A 548 7.30 16.01 21.17
C ASN A 548 7.70 17.36 20.58
N GLN A 549 7.45 18.42 21.35
CA GLN A 549 7.70 19.80 20.91
C GLN A 549 9.19 20.13 20.72
N GLU A 550 10.08 19.29 21.26
CA GLU A 550 11.54 19.45 21.16
C GLU A 550 12.12 18.78 19.91
N VAL A 551 11.34 17.96 19.20
CA VAL A 551 11.79 17.29 17.97
C VAL A 551 11.72 18.25 16.80
N ALA A 552 12.89 18.63 16.30
CA ALA A 552 13.01 19.33 15.04
C ALA A 552 12.64 18.38 13.89
N THR A 553 11.66 18.77 13.08
CA THR A 553 11.25 17.98 11.90
C THR A 553 12.10 18.28 10.68
N THR A 554 12.76 19.44 10.66
CA THR A 554 13.70 19.85 9.61
C THR A 554 14.78 20.72 10.23
N VAL A 555 16.02 20.59 9.76
CA VAL A 555 17.12 21.51 10.07
C VAL A 555 17.43 22.31 8.81
N THR A 556 17.26 23.62 8.83
CA THR A 556 17.63 24.45 7.67
C THR A 556 18.93 25.21 7.92
N PHE A 557 19.73 25.30 6.87
CA PHE A 557 20.99 26.02 6.80
C PHE A 557 20.83 27.17 5.79
N THR A 558 21.05 28.40 6.24
CA THR A 558 21.01 29.58 5.38
C THR A 558 22.42 30.13 5.20
N TYR A 559 22.83 30.36 3.96
CA TYR A 559 24.11 30.97 3.64
C TYR A 559 24.03 32.03 2.54
N THR A 560 24.94 33.00 2.55
CA THR A 560 25.06 33.97 1.45
C THR A 560 25.95 33.42 0.34
N LYS A 561 25.46 33.52 -0.90
CA LYS A 561 26.21 33.24 -2.13
C LYS A 561 26.02 34.40 -3.09
N ASP A 562 27.13 35.02 -3.51
CA ASP A 562 27.13 36.15 -4.44
C ASP A 562 26.20 37.30 -3.98
N GLY A 563 26.24 37.63 -2.69
CA GLY A 563 25.41 38.66 -2.05
C GLY A 563 23.93 38.28 -1.84
N LYS A 564 23.50 37.05 -2.17
CA LYS A 564 22.12 36.57 -1.97
C LYS A 564 22.05 35.51 -0.88
N LYS A 565 21.09 35.63 0.05
CA LYS A 565 20.77 34.59 1.03
C LYS A 565 20.12 33.39 0.34
N VAL A 566 20.68 32.21 0.57
CA VAL A 566 20.23 30.91 0.08
C VAL A 566 19.93 30.03 1.29
N THR A 567 18.69 29.57 1.44
CA THR A 567 18.30 28.63 2.50
C THR A 567 18.12 27.24 1.91
N ARG A 568 18.73 26.23 2.53
CA ARG A 568 18.55 24.82 2.18
C ARG A 568 18.29 23.98 3.43
N GLU A 569 17.47 22.94 3.29
CA GLU A 569 17.32 21.92 4.33
C GLU A 569 18.54 21.00 4.33
N LEU A 570 19.06 20.66 5.52
CA LEU A 570 20.13 19.69 5.67
C LEU A 570 19.56 18.27 5.62
N THR A 571 20.27 17.38 4.96
CA THR A 571 20.02 15.93 5.10
C THR A 571 20.33 15.48 6.53
N ASN A 572 19.80 14.34 6.95
CA ASN A 572 20.11 13.76 8.27
C ASN A 572 21.62 13.55 8.49
N ALA A 573 22.36 13.13 7.46
CA ALA A 573 23.79 12.92 7.57
C ALA A 573 24.54 14.25 7.81
N GLU A 574 24.15 15.31 7.09
CA GLU A 574 24.71 16.65 7.28
C GLU A 574 24.30 17.24 8.64
N ALA A 575 23.06 17.03 9.08
CA ALA A 575 22.60 17.46 10.40
C ALA A 575 23.33 16.74 11.53
N ASN A 576 23.62 15.44 11.38
CA ASN A 576 24.39 14.67 12.37
C ASN A 576 25.88 15.07 12.38
N GLU A 577 26.49 15.27 11.20
CA GLU A 577 27.87 15.76 11.11
C GLU A 577 27.98 17.14 11.76
N LEU A 578 27.00 18.01 11.51
CA LEU A 578 26.90 19.31 12.14
C LEU A 578 26.70 19.22 13.67
N ALA A 579 25.78 18.38 14.15
CA ALA A 579 25.56 18.18 15.58
C ALA A 579 26.83 17.68 16.29
N LYS A 580 27.61 16.83 15.61
CA LYS A 580 28.92 16.40 16.10
C LYS A 580 29.91 17.57 16.20
N LEU A 581 30.01 18.40 15.15
CA LEU A 581 30.84 19.60 15.17
C LEU A 581 30.42 20.57 16.28
N MET A 582 29.11 20.71 16.50
CA MET A 582 28.56 21.51 17.60
C MET A 582 28.96 20.91 18.95
N ASN A 583 28.84 19.60 19.18
CA ASN A 583 29.23 18.99 20.45
C ASN A 583 30.75 19.08 20.73
N GLU A 584 31.57 19.23 19.69
CA GLU A 584 33.02 19.43 19.84
C GLU A 584 33.39 20.87 20.21
N HIS A 585 32.46 21.84 20.22
CA HIS A 585 32.81 23.24 20.49
C HIS A 585 33.35 23.46 21.90
N ASP A 586 32.90 22.71 22.91
CA ASP A 586 33.38 22.84 24.30
C ASP A 586 34.89 22.58 24.43
N LYS A 587 35.46 21.81 23.50
CA LYS A 587 36.90 21.53 23.44
C LYS A 587 37.71 22.71 22.92
N TYR A 588 37.14 23.53 22.03
CA TYR A 588 37.87 24.55 21.27
C TYR A 588 37.43 25.98 21.56
N VAL A 589 36.26 26.18 22.16
CA VAL A 589 35.63 27.46 22.45
C VAL A 589 35.44 27.56 23.97
N LYS A 590 36.31 28.31 24.64
CA LYS A 590 36.25 28.50 26.10
C LYS A 590 35.37 29.67 26.52
N ASP A 591 35.11 30.60 25.60
CA ASP A 591 34.29 31.78 25.84
C ASP A 591 32.80 31.40 25.94
N GLN A 592 32.18 31.69 27.09
CA GLN A 592 30.78 31.31 27.35
C GLN A 592 29.77 32.00 26.43
N ARG A 593 30.09 33.19 25.93
CA ARG A 593 29.24 33.92 24.99
C ARG A 593 29.30 33.27 23.61
N LEU A 594 30.49 32.86 23.15
CA LEU A 594 30.66 32.07 21.93
C LEU A 594 30.01 30.68 22.05
N LYS A 595 30.06 30.02 23.22
CA LYS A 595 29.32 28.77 23.48
C LYS A 595 27.81 28.97 23.35
N SER A 596 27.26 29.98 24.02
CA SER A 596 25.83 30.34 23.92
C SER A 596 25.43 30.72 22.50
N ILE A 597 26.36 31.32 21.76
CA ILE A 597 26.22 31.59 20.35
C ILE A 597 26.05 30.24 19.65
N PHE A 598 27.07 29.37 19.58
CA PHE A 598 27.01 28.09 18.86
C PHE A 598 25.76 27.24 19.15
N ASN A 599 25.26 27.24 20.38
CA ASN A 599 24.04 26.52 20.77
C ASN A 599 22.76 27.04 20.09
N ASN A 600 22.77 28.26 19.54
CA ASN A 600 21.62 28.96 18.97
C ASN A 600 21.63 29.11 17.43
N TYR A 601 22.66 28.64 16.69
CA TYR A 601 22.88 29.01 15.27
C TYR A 601 22.10 28.21 14.18
N PHE A 602 20.96 27.59 14.50
CA PHE A 602 20.17 26.86 13.49
C PHE A 602 18.67 27.07 13.63
N THR A 603 17.97 27.02 12.51
CA THR A 603 16.51 26.97 12.49
C THR A 603 16.03 25.54 12.63
N LEU A 604 15.65 25.20 13.85
CA LEU A 604 14.88 24.02 14.16
C LEU A 604 13.40 24.35 13.95
N VAL A 605 12.78 23.78 12.92
CA VAL A 605 11.32 23.87 12.76
C VAL A 605 10.69 22.75 13.57
N GLY A 606 10.16 23.11 14.73
CA GLY A 606 9.40 22.19 15.58
C GLY A 606 8.13 21.70 14.88
N ALA A 607 7.62 20.52 15.27
CA ALA A 607 6.47 19.84 14.64
C ALA A 607 5.19 20.69 14.54
N ASN A 608 5.06 21.74 15.37
CA ASN A 608 3.92 22.67 15.38
C ASN A 608 4.04 23.84 14.37
N GLY A 609 5.16 23.94 13.63
CA GLY A 609 5.43 25.01 12.66
C GLY A 609 5.61 26.42 13.27
N ARG A 610 5.58 26.55 14.62
CA ARG A 610 5.58 27.83 15.34
C ARG A 610 6.92 28.17 15.98
N THR A 611 7.80 27.20 16.21
CA THR A 611 9.15 27.49 16.70
C THR A 611 10.05 27.84 15.51
N LYS A 612 10.40 29.12 15.39
CA LYS A 612 11.33 29.67 14.39
C LYS A 612 12.49 30.34 15.13
N VAL A 613 13.64 29.68 15.22
CA VAL A 613 14.91 30.37 15.55
C VAL A 613 15.65 30.59 14.24
N ALA A 614 15.51 31.78 13.64
CA ALA A 614 16.11 32.07 12.34
C ALA A 614 17.62 32.35 12.46
N VAL A 615 18.45 31.72 11.61
CA VAL A 615 19.89 32.01 11.59
C VAL A 615 20.48 31.92 10.18
N SER A 616 21.39 32.86 9.87
CA SER A 616 22.04 33.07 8.57
C SER A 616 23.57 33.02 8.72
N VAL A 617 24.29 32.42 7.76
CA VAL A 617 25.77 32.37 7.72
C VAL A 617 26.25 33.11 6.46
N ASN A 618 26.89 34.26 6.62
CA ASN A 618 27.42 35.04 5.52
C ASN A 618 28.82 34.52 5.14
N ILE A 619 29.05 34.19 3.86
CA ILE A 619 30.35 33.69 3.39
C ILE A 619 30.84 34.65 2.31
N GLU A 620 31.59 35.65 2.73
CA GLU A 620 32.41 36.44 1.79
C GLU A 620 33.75 35.73 1.58
N LYS A 621 34.38 36.00 0.44
CA LYS A 621 35.67 35.38 0.08
C LYS A 621 36.65 35.60 1.23
N ASP A 622 37.10 34.49 1.81
CA ASP A 622 38.19 34.36 2.79
C ASP A 622 37.83 34.38 4.30
N GLU A 623 36.55 34.49 4.68
CA GLU A 623 36.08 34.39 6.09
C GLU A 623 34.73 33.63 6.25
N VAL A 624 34.51 32.99 7.42
CA VAL A 624 33.18 32.50 7.84
C VAL A 624 32.59 33.52 8.79
N VAL A 625 31.63 34.31 8.28
CA VAL A 625 30.93 35.33 9.07
C VAL A 625 29.58 34.74 9.47
N ILE A 626 29.41 34.49 10.77
CA ILE A 626 28.16 33.91 11.28
C ILE A 626 27.13 35.06 11.46
N ASP A 627 26.43 35.44 10.39
CA ASP A 627 25.41 36.52 10.31
C ASP A 627 25.84 37.97 10.61
N ASP A 628 25.11 38.92 10.00
CA ASP A 628 25.30 40.37 10.19
C ASP A 628 24.98 40.82 11.64
N ALA A 629 24.17 40.04 12.37
CA ALA A 629 23.87 40.27 13.79
C ALA A 629 25.10 40.10 14.72
N ILE A 630 26.15 39.42 14.25
CA ILE A 630 27.42 39.33 14.98
C ILE A 630 28.34 40.52 14.64
N ASN A 631 28.27 41.10 13.44
CA ASN A 631 29.04 42.30 13.10
C ASN A 631 28.63 43.50 13.97
N GLU A 632 27.36 43.63 14.34
CA GLU A 632 26.92 44.65 15.31
C GLU A 632 27.42 44.40 16.75
N LYS A 633 27.96 43.20 17.05
CA LYS A 633 28.26 42.77 18.43
C LYS A 633 29.66 42.18 18.65
N GLY A 634 30.53 42.16 17.63
CA GLY A 634 32.00 42.06 17.74
C GLY A 634 32.61 40.67 17.98
N ALA A 635 32.01 39.56 17.53
CA ALA A 635 32.59 38.22 17.72
C ALA A 635 33.08 37.59 16.40
N THR A 636 34.37 37.27 16.26
CA THR A 636 34.91 36.58 15.07
C THR A 636 35.54 35.24 15.45
N LEU A 637 35.34 34.21 14.62
CA LEU A 637 36.07 32.93 14.77
C LEU A 637 37.40 33.01 14.02
N ASN A 638 38.51 32.80 14.73
CA ASN A 638 39.82 32.72 14.10
C ASN A 638 39.90 31.51 13.16
N LYS A 639 40.15 31.77 11.86
CA LYS A 639 40.27 30.79 10.77
C LYS A 639 41.33 29.71 10.97
N ASP A 640 42.34 29.99 11.79
CA ASP A 640 43.43 29.06 12.06
C ASP A 640 43.08 28.04 13.17
N ASN A 641 41.94 28.23 13.85
CA ASN A 641 41.41 27.27 14.82
C ASN A 641 40.94 25.98 14.11
N GLU A 642 41.33 24.82 14.63
CA GLU A 642 40.94 23.52 14.09
C GLU A 642 39.42 23.34 13.97
N LEU A 643 38.63 23.87 14.90
CA LEU A 643 37.17 23.84 14.81
C LEU A 643 36.67 24.70 13.63
N ALA A 644 37.25 25.89 13.43
CA ALA A 644 36.91 26.77 12.31
C ALA A 644 37.20 26.08 10.96
N LYS A 645 38.34 25.38 10.85
CA LYS A 645 38.68 24.60 9.65
C LYS A 645 37.68 23.47 9.40
N GLN A 646 37.20 22.81 10.43
CA GLN A 646 36.18 21.76 10.31
C GLN A 646 34.83 22.32 9.85
N TYR A 647 34.37 23.45 10.41
CA TYR A 647 33.16 24.14 9.94
C TYR A 647 33.30 24.64 8.49
N ILE A 648 34.43 25.24 8.13
CA ILE A 648 34.73 25.66 6.74
C ILE A 648 34.67 24.46 5.79
N LYS A 649 35.25 23.32 6.19
CA LYS A 649 35.25 22.10 5.38
C LYS A 649 33.84 21.54 5.22
N PHE A 650 33.05 21.48 6.29
CA PHE A 650 31.65 21.09 6.25
C PHE A 650 30.88 21.97 5.27
N ILE A 651 30.97 23.30 5.41
CA ILE A 651 30.30 24.28 4.53
C ILE A 651 30.75 24.15 3.07
N LYS A 652 32.05 23.93 2.82
CA LYS A 652 32.57 23.71 1.45
C LYS A 652 31.98 22.45 0.83
N ASN A 653 31.83 21.37 1.59
CA ASN A 653 31.17 20.14 1.13
C ASN A 653 29.69 20.40 0.81
N LEU A 654 29.00 21.21 1.62
CA LEU A 654 27.61 21.59 1.37
C LEU A 654 27.42 22.40 0.07
N LYS A 655 28.42 23.17 -0.37
CA LYS A 655 28.37 23.96 -1.62
C LYS A 655 28.67 23.15 -2.88
N GLN A 656 29.33 21.98 -2.76
CA GLN A 656 29.70 21.12 -3.89
C GLN A 656 28.59 20.15 -4.29
N ASN A 657 27.69 19.85 -3.36
CA ASN A 657 26.47 19.05 -3.58
C ASN A 657 25.27 19.98 -3.80
#